data_AF-A0A8T1B5Q6-F1
#
_entry.id   AF-A0A8T1B5Q6-F1
#
_cell.length_a   1.000
_cell.length_b   1.000
_cell.length_c   1.000
_cell.angle_alpha   90.00
_cell.angle_beta   90.00
_cell.angle_gamma   90.00
#
_symmetry.space_group_name_H-M   'P 1'
#
loop_
_entity.id
_entity.type
_entity.pdbx_description
1 polymer ?
#
loop_
_entity_poly.entity_id
_entity_poly.type
_entity_poly.pdbx_seq_one_letter_code
_entity_poly.pdbx_strand_id
1 'polypeptide(L)'
;MNAVIALALGASSLLAVAVADPRVMIESTYTDTKGLNDLAKSMGSKYMGMATDIKQLSDKYYTGELNNTQDFGMITPANAMKWDATEAKQGVFTFEDADKIVAFANKTGAQVRCHALVWHQQAPEWVQSLEKAELLEAMSNHITKVMTHFGDTCYAWDVVNEAIEEDGSYRESFWYKKTGKEYISTAFKTANAVKAKLGLKSKLYYNDYNINVANNKSDAVLKMVTDLRSHKIWVEGVGFQSHYSNNDTVAGSKIFDNFRRFTIKNMDVAITELDVKTSTAKPTVTEQQQQVGIITNAISACKKTKRCVGATVWDFVDTYSWIKSSAPLLFYQPEGPNTPLVRKATYDAVTSGWIWTERQDVQWAPVHLVVLTFSISRFVAHAPERERMNVFISLVLGASLLAVAFGDPRVMIESTYTDTKGLNDLAKTAWQNKGGKYMGTATDIKQLGDPYYIQKLNGTSDFGTITPANAMKWDATEPKQGVFTFEDADKIVAFANKTGAQVRCHTLVWHKQVPEWVQVLEKTKLLEAMSNHITKVMTHFGNSCAAWDVVNEAIDEDGSYRQSFWYKKTGKEYISTAFKTANEVKANLSLQTRLYYNDFNINVVNNKSDAVLEMATDLRSHKIWVEGVGFQSHYSNNDTVAGAKIFDNFRRFTVKHMDVAITELDVKTSTANPTVSEQQQQVGIITNVVSACKKTMRCVGVTVWDFVDTYSWIKSSAPLLFYQPDGPSTPLVRKATYDAVTAGWIL
;
A
#
# COMPACT_ATOMS: atom_id res chain seq x y z
N MET A 1 -51.12 43.61 -13.13
CA MET A 1 -49.77 43.08 -13.38
C MET A 1 -49.26 42.54 -12.07
N ASN A 2 -49.29 41.22 -11.98
CA ASN A 2 -49.06 40.37 -10.82
C ASN A 2 -47.62 40.52 -10.30
N ALA A 3 -47.26 40.34 -9.02
CA ALA A 3 -47.98 40.15 -7.78
C ALA A 3 -46.95 40.29 -6.64
N VAL A 4 -47.34 41.04 -5.60
CA VAL A 4 -47.24 40.68 -4.17
C VAL A 4 -45.85 40.37 -3.57
N ILE A 5 -45.36 41.35 -2.82
CA ILE A 5 -44.58 41.18 -1.60
C ILE A 5 -45.56 40.89 -0.46
N ALA A 6 -45.45 39.75 0.22
CA ALA A 6 -46.13 39.49 1.49
C ALA A 6 -45.37 38.48 2.39
N LEU A 7 -44.91 38.99 3.53
CA LEU A 7 -44.99 38.46 4.90
C LEU A 7 -44.74 36.96 5.18
N ALA A 8 -43.58 36.72 5.82
CA ALA A 8 -43.41 36.26 7.19
C ALA A 8 -44.49 35.36 7.87
N LEU A 9 -43.95 34.27 8.45
CA LEU A 9 -44.33 33.50 9.65
C LEU A 9 -45.29 32.31 9.50
N GLY A 10 -44.67 31.12 9.53
CA GLY A 10 -44.88 30.17 10.65
C GLY A 10 -45.85 29.01 10.41
N ALA A 11 -45.31 27.81 10.18
CA ALA A 11 -45.76 26.57 10.83
C ALA A 11 -44.83 25.40 10.44
N SER A 12 -44.12 24.92 11.45
CA SER A 12 -43.45 23.63 11.51
C SER A 12 -44.32 22.51 10.93
N SER A 13 -43.88 21.89 9.84
CA SER A 13 -44.40 20.59 9.41
C SER A 13 -43.23 19.75 8.88
N LEU A 14 -43.24 18.50 9.34
CA LEU A 14 -42.25 17.48 9.08
C LEU A 14 -42.00 17.32 7.57
N LEU A 15 -40.73 17.27 7.17
CA LEU A 15 -40.31 16.58 5.95
C LEU A 15 -38.91 16.01 6.17
N ALA A 16 -38.90 14.71 6.41
CA ALA A 16 -37.72 13.87 6.31
C ALA A 16 -37.12 14.02 4.90
N VAL A 17 -35.84 14.37 4.81
CA VAL A 17 -35.05 14.19 3.58
C VAL A 17 -33.79 13.43 3.97
N ALA A 18 -33.84 12.13 3.75
CA ALA A 18 -32.70 11.24 3.81
C ALA A 18 -31.66 11.68 2.76
N VAL A 19 -30.45 12.04 3.18
CA VAL A 19 -29.33 12.28 2.28
C VAL A 19 -28.77 10.92 1.88
N ALA A 20 -29.04 10.52 0.64
CA ALA A 20 -28.57 9.26 0.08
C ALA A 20 -27.09 9.36 -0.30
N ASP A 21 -26.27 8.52 0.33
CA ASP A 21 -24.93 8.11 -0.12
C ASP A 21 -25.01 7.56 -1.56
N PRO A 22 -24.20 8.02 -2.54
CA PRO A 22 -24.22 7.44 -3.88
C PRO A 22 -23.58 6.05 -3.83
N ARG A 23 -24.43 5.07 -3.57
CA ARG A 23 -24.13 3.64 -3.56
C ARG A 23 -23.89 3.12 -4.99
N VAL A 24 -22.79 3.56 -5.61
CA VAL A 24 -22.36 3.20 -6.97
C VAL A 24 -21.23 2.18 -6.89
N MET A 25 -21.32 1.13 -7.69
CA MET A 25 -20.28 0.11 -7.81
C MET A 25 -19.08 0.66 -8.59
N ILE A 26 -17.87 0.45 -8.09
CA ILE A 26 -16.62 0.81 -8.78
C ILE A 26 -16.27 -0.31 -9.75
N GLU A 27 -16.27 0.02 -11.03
CA GLU A 27 -15.90 -0.91 -12.10
C GLU A 27 -14.38 -1.10 -12.19
N SER A 28 -13.96 -2.24 -12.74
CA SER A 28 -12.57 -2.58 -13.02
C SER A 28 -11.98 -1.66 -14.10
N THR A 29 -10.71 -1.28 -13.92
CA THR A 29 -9.91 -0.54 -14.91
C THR A 29 -8.93 -1.44 -15.66
N TYR A 30 -8.87 -2.73 -15.31
CA TYR A 30 -7.95 -3.68 -15.91
C TYR A 30 -8.32 -4.01 -17.36
N THR A 31 -7.43 -3.66 -18.28
CA THR A 31 -7.64 -3.76 -19.74
C THR A 31 -6.65 -4.69 -20.44
N ASP A 32 -5.72 -5.32 -19.71
CA ASP A 32 -4.76 -6.26 -20.30
C ASP A 32 -5.48 -7.57 -20.72
N THR A 33 -4.86 -8.24 -21.69
CA THR A 33 -5.33 -9.47 -22.33
C THR A 33 -5.17 -10.72 -21.46
N LYS A 34 -4.28 -10.71 -20.47
CA LYS A 34 -4.09 -11.85 -19.56
C LYS A 34 -5.18 -11.87 -18.49
N GLY A 35 -5.87 -12.99 -18.34
CA GLY A 35 -6.80 -13.20 -17.24
C GLY A 35 -6.13 -13.53 -15.90
N LEU A 36 -6.91 -13.57 -14.82
CA LEU A 36 -6.45 -13.80 -13.44
C LEU A 36 -5.64 -15.10 -13.26
N ASN A 37 -6.04 -16.18 -13.91
CA ASN A 37 -5.36 -17.47 -13.87
C ASN A 37 -4.08 -17.48 -14.71
N ASP A 38 -4.05 -16.78 -15.85
CA ASP A 38 -2.81 -16.61 -16.62
C ASP A 38 -1.76 -15.86 -15.80
N LEU A 39 -2.19 -14.82 -15.07
CA LEU A 39 -1.33 -14.12 -14.12
C LEU A 39 -0.85 -15.04 -13.00
N ALA A 40 -1.73 -15.81 -12.36
CA ALA A 40 -1.35 -16.76 -11.31
C ALA A 40 -0.32 -17.80 -11.82
N LYS A 41 -0.53 -18.36 -13.02
CA LYS A 41 0.38 -19.32 -13.65
C LYS A 41 1.76 -18.72 -13.90
N SER A 42 1.83 -17.45 -14.30
CA SER A 42 3.09 -16.74 -14.48
C SER A 42 3.90 -16.56 -13.19
N MET A 43 3.28 -16.75 -12.02
CA MET A 43 3.87 -16.55 -10.69
C MET A 43 4.23 -17.88 -9.99
N GLY A 44 4.88 -18.77 -10.73
CA GLY A 44 5.33 -20.08 -10.22
C GLY A 44 4.28 -21.18 -10.34
N SER A 45 3.51 -21.17 -11.44
CA SER A 45 2.50 -22.19 -11.76
C SER A 45 1.38 -22.31 -10.73
N LYS A 46 1.01 -21.19 -10.09
CA LYS A 46 -0.16 -21.12 -9.20
C LYS A 46 -1.45 -21.10 -10.03
N TYR A 47 -2.58 -21.44 -9.43
CA TYR A 47 -3.90 -21.29 -10.05
C TYR A 47 -4.66 -20.07 -9.50
N MET A 48 -5.53 -19.50 -10.34
CA MET A 48 -6.70 -18.76 -9.87
C MET A 48 -7.94 -19.61 -10.15
N GLY A 49 -8.81 -19.74 -9.17
CA GLY A 49 -10.02 -20.55 -9.27
C GLY A 49 -11.25 -19.84 -8.74
N MET A 50 -12.37 -20.53 -8.87
CA MET A 50 -13.66 -20.08 -8.37
C MET A 50 -14.49 -21.27 -7.87
N ALA A 51 -15.48 -21.00 -7.03
CA ALA A 51 -16.53 -21.97 -6.69
C ALA A 51 -17.77 -21.76 -7.56
N THR A 52 -18.51 -22.83 -7.87
CA THR A 52 -19.78 -22.73 -8.60
C THR A 52 -20.81 -23.72 -8.06
N ASP A 53 -22.07 -23.44 -8.33
CA ASP A 53 -23.20 -24.34 -8.09
C ASP A 53 -23.98 -24.62 -9.38
N ILE A 54 -24.88 -25.61 -9.38
CA ILE A 54 -25.69 -26.00 -10.55
C ILE A 54 -26.66 -24.90 -10.99
N LYS A 55 -27.24 -24.17 -10.04
CA LYS A 55 -28.34 -23.23 -10.30
C LYS A 55 -27.94 -22.11 -11.28
N GLN A 56 -26.74 -21.57 -11.11
CA GLN A 56 -26.20 -20.48 -11.95
C GLN A 56 -25.69 -20.94 -13.32
N LEU A 57 -25.57 -22.26 -13.58
CA LEU A 57 -25.17 -22.76 -14.89
C LEU A 57 -26.23 -22.51 -15.99
N SER A 58 -27.43 -22.06 -15.61
CA SER A 58 -28.47 -21.62 -16.55
C SER A 58 -28.24 -20.19 -17.08
N ASP A 59 -27.43 -19.38 -16.41
CA ASP A 59 -27.11 -18.02 -16.85
C ASP A 59 -26.01 -18.04 -17.93
N LYS A 60 -26.35 -17.59 -19.13
CA LYS A 60 -25.43 -17.58 -20.29
C LYS A 60 -24.24 -16.65 -20.12
N TYR A 61 -24.37 -15.55 -19.37
CA TYR A 61 -23.28 -14.60 -19.13
C TYR A 61 -22.36 -15.14 -18.02
N TYR A 62 -22.96 -15.73 -16.98
CA TYR A 62 -22.22 -16.46 -15.96
C TYR A 62 -21.41 -17.59 -16.58
N THR A 63 -22.05 -18.46 -17.36
CA THR A 63 -21.36 -19.59 -18.01
C THR A 63 -20.38 -19.14 -19.08
N GLY A 64 -20.62 -18.00 -19.74
CA GLY A 64 -19.65 -17.37 -20.64
C GLY A 64 -18.31 -17.09 -19.95
N GLU A 65 -18.35 -16.43 -18.79
CA GLU A 65 -17.15 -16.15 -17.99
C GLU A 65 -16.60 -17.39 -17.28
N LEU A 66 -17.47 -18.31 -16.83
CA LEU A 66 -17.05 -19.60 -16.26
C LEU A 66 -16.21 -20.44 -17.25
N ASN A 67 -16.48 -20.30 -18.56
CA ASN A 67 -15.69 -20.95 -19.62
C ASN A 67 -14.31 -20.28 -19.85
N ASN A 68 -14.09 -19.08 -19.29
CA ASN A 68 -12.86 -18.33 -19.48
C ASN A 68 -11.74 -18.86 -18.55
N THR A 69 -10.97 -19.83 -19.03
CA THR A 69 -9.86 -20.40 -18.25
C THR A 69 -8.65 -19.49 -18.12
N GLN A 70 -8.65 -18.35 -18.81
CA GLN A 70 -7.67 -17.28 -18.56
C GLN A 70 -7.94 -16.61 -17.22
N ASP A 71 -9.21 -16.50 -16.79
CA ASP A 71 -9.58 -15.98 -15.47
C ASP A 71 -9.63 -17.09 -14.42
N PHE A 72 -10.20 -18.25 -14.74
CA PHE A 72 -10.39 -19.32 -13.77
C PHE A 72 -9.90 -20.68 -14.27
N GLY A 73 -8.74 -21.12 -13.78
CA GLY A 73 -8.14 -22.41 -14.09
C GLY A 73 -8.54 -23.54 -13.15
N MET A 74 -9.39 -23.27 -12.18
CA MET A 74 -9.82 -24.23 -11.17
C MET A 74 -11.27 -23.98 -10.74
N ILE A 75 -12.05 -25.04 -10.61
CA ILE A 75 -13.46 -25.00 -10.23
C ILE A 75 -13.67 -25.80 -8.94
N THR A 76 -14.47 -25.27 -8.03
CA THR A 76 -14.87 -25.94 -6.78
C THR A 76 -16.39 -26.11 -6.75
N PRO A 77 -16.94 -27.34 -6.75
CA PRO A 77 -18.37 -27.56 -6.57
C PRO A 77 -18.79 -27.11 -5.16
N ALA A 78 -19.50 -25.99 -5.05
CA ALA A 78 -19.78 -25.35 -3.77
C ALA A 78 -20.69 -26.19 -2.86
N ASN A 79 -21.63 -26.94 -3.45
CA ASN A 79 -22.61 -27.76 -2.72
C ASN A 79 -22.78 -29.18 -3.28
N ALA A 80 -22.63 -29.39 -4.59
CA ALA A 80 -22.96 -30.67 -5.23
C ALA A 80 -22.11 -31.87 -4.76
N MET A 81 -20.97 -31.63 -4.10
CA MET A 81 -20.10 -32.67 -3.54
C MET A 81 -20.16 -32.80 -2.02
N LYS A 82 -21.02 -32.03 -1.33
CA LYS A 82 -21.25 -32.20 0.11
C LYS A 82 -22.05 -33.47 0.39
N TRP A 83 -22.06 -33.91 1.65
CA TRP A 83 -22.59 -35.22 2.02
C TRP A 83 -24.09 -35.35 1.71
N ASP A 84 -24.90 -34.35 2.06
CA ASP A 84 -26.34 -34.36 1.76
C ASP A 84 -26.67 -34.47 0.26
N ALA A 85 -25.83 -33.90 -0.61
CA ALA A 85 -25.98 -33.98 -2.05
C ALA A 85 -25.53 -35.34 -2.63
N THR A 86 -24.52 -35.96 -2.02
CA THR A 86 -23.90 -37.18 -2.57
C THR A 86 -24.41 -38.47 -1.95
N GLU A 87 -24.96 -38.44 -0.73
CA GLU A 87 -25.50 -39.61 -0.03
C GLU A 87 -26.66 -39.22 0.90
N ALA A 88 -27.72 -38.64 0.33
CA ALA A 88 -28.91 -38.22 1.07
C ALA A 88 -29.57 -39.34 1.89
N LYS A 89 -29.44 -40.60 1.45
CA LYS A 89 -29.88 -41.82 2.15
C LYS A 89 -28.71 -42.79 2.24
N GLN A 90 -28.56 -43.45 3.39
CA GLN A 90 -27.45 -44.39 3.64
C GLN A 90 -27.27 -45.40 2.51
N GLY A 91 -26.07 -45.44 1.93
CA GLY A 91 -25.70 -46.37 0.86
C GLY A 91 -26.26 -46.02 -0.54
N VAL A 92 -27.07 -44.97 -0.68
CA VAL A 92 -27.61 -44.52 -1.96
C VAL A 92 -26.85 -43.28 -2.41
N PHE A 93 -25.90 -43.47 -3.32
CA PHE A 93 -25.04 -42.39 -3.81
C PHE A 93 -25.62 -41.74 -5.08
N THR A 94 -25.64 -40.41 -5.09
CA THR A 94 -26.09 -39.58 -6.22
C THR A 94 -25.01 -38.59 -6.60
N PHE A 95 -24.43 -38.74 -7.80
CA PHE A 95 -23.33 -37.88 -8.25
C PHE A 95 -23.70 -36.95 -9.41
N GLU A 96 -24.95 -37.00 -9.89
CA GLU A 96 -25.37 -36.35 -11.14
C GLU A 96 -25.00 -34.86 -11.22
N ASP A 97 -25.27 -34.10 -10.15
CA ASP A 97 -25.00 -32.66 -10.13
C ASP A 97 -23.50 -32.36 -9.99
N ALA A 98 -22.76 -33.13 -9.20
CA ALA A 98 -21.32 -33.00 -9.12
C ALA A 98 -20.64 -33.37 -10.45
N ASP A 99 -21.13 -34.44 -11.11
CA ASP A 99 -20.66 -34.90 -12.41
C ASP A 99 -20.90 -33.85 -13.50
N LYS A 100 -22.01 -33.09 -13.45
CA LYS A 100 -22.25 -31.97 -14.37
C LYS A 100 -21.18 -30.86 -14.22
N ILE A 101 -20.84 -30.47 -12.99
CA ILE A 101 -19.80 -29.46 -12.73
C ILE A 101 -18.42 -29.98 -13.13
N VAL A 102 -18.13 -31.25 -12.83
CA VAL A 102 -16.88 -31.91 -13.24
C VAL A 102 -16.76 -32.01 -14.76
N ALA A 103 -17.83 -32.39 -15.45
CA ALA A 103 -17.87 -32.45 -16.91
C ALA A 103 -17.62 -31.07 -17.52
N PHE A 104 -18.14 -30.01 -16.89
CA PHE A 104 -17.84 -28.64 -17.28
C PHE A 104 -16.35 -28.32 -17.14
N ALA A 105 -15.74 -28.59 -15.98
CA ALA A 105 -14.31 -28.36 -15.74
C ALA A 105 -13.43 -29.13 -16.73
N ASN A 106 -13.77 -30.40 -17.00
CA ASN A 106 -13.06 -31.24 -17.97
C ASN A 106 -13.14 -30.67 -19.39
N LYS A 107 -14.30 -30.12 -19.79
CA LYS A 107 -14.48 -29.51 -21.12
C LYS A 107 -13.60 -28.26 -21.29
N THR A 108 -13.43 -27.46 -20.25
CA THR A 108 -12.63 -26.23 -20.31
C THR A 108 -11.14 -26.45 -20.03
N GLY A 109 -10.78 -27.61 -19.48
CA GLY A 109 -9.42 -27.90 -19.01
C GLY A 109 -9.10 -27.31 -17.64
N ALA A 110 -10.11 -26.84 -16.90
CA ALA A 110 -9.96 -26.40 -15.52
C ALA A 110 -9.75 -27.60 -14.58
N GLN A 111 -8.94 -27.41 -13.55
CA GLN A 111 -8.78 -28.39 -12.48
C GLN A 111 -9.98 -28.36 -11.53
N VAL A 112 -10.20 -29.42 -10.74
CA VAL A 112 -11.29 -29.47 -9.76
C VAL A 112 -10.74 -29.54 -8.33
N ARG A 113 -11.13 -28.63 -7.44
CA ARG A 113 -11.03 -28.90 -5.99
C ARG A 113 -12.34 -29.51 -5.54
N CYS A 114 -12.28 -30.70 -4.99
CA CYS A 114 -13.46 -31.41 -4.52
C CYS A 114 -13.70 -31.07 -3.05
N HIS A 115 -14.92 -30.62 -2.76
CA HIS A 115 -15.29 -29.96 -1.50
C HIS A 115 -16.72 -30.35 -1.10
N ALA A 116 -16.98 -30.89 0.10
CA ALA A 116 -16.05 -31.41 1.09
C ALA A 116 -16.59 -32.73 1.64
N LEU A 117 -15.71 -33.64 2.07
CA LEU A 117 -16.09 -35.00 2.47
C LEU A 117 -16.70 -35.07 3.87
N VAL A 118 -16.16 -34.32 4.82
CA VAL A 118 -16.61 -34.32 6.22
C VAL A 118 -16.72 -32.88 6.72
N TRP A 119 -17.95 -32.48 7.02
CA TRP A 119 -18.27 -31.18 7.61
C TRP A 119 -19.38 -31.33 8.65
N HIS A 120 -19.49 -30.36 9.54
CA HIS A 120 -20.53 -30.36 10.57
C HIS A 120 -21.88 -29.88 10.03
N GLN A 121 -21.89 -29.18 8.89
CA GLN A 121 -23.11 -28.77 8.18
C GLN A 121 -23.33 -29.65 6.95
N GLN A 122 -24.56 -29.64 6.43
CA GLN A 122 -24.95 -30.38 5.22
C GLN A 122 -24.62 -31.88 5.28
N ALA A 123 -24.63 -32.43 6.49
CA ALA A 123 -24.65 -33.86 6.74
C ALA A 123 -26.12 -34.32 6.84
N PRO A 124 -26.52 -35.41 6.15
CA PRO A 124 -27.88 -35.95 6.26
C PRO A 124 -28.27 -36.25 7.71
N GLU A 125 -29.57 -36.13 8.04
CA GLU A 125 -30.09 -36.46 9.37
C GLU A 125 -29.76 -37.89 9.79
N TRP A 126 -29.78 -38.84 8.85
CA TRP A 126 -29.44 -40.25 9.12
C TRP A 126 -27.99 -40.41 9.58
N VAL A 127 -27.06 -39.54 9.17
CA VAL A 127 -25.67 -39.56 9.64
C VAL A 127 -25.59 -38.99 11.04
N GLN A 128 -26.29 -37.88 11.29
CA GLN A 128 -26.28 -37.19 12.59
C GLN A 128 -26.86 -38.06 13.71
N SER A 129 -27.77 -38.99 13.40
CA SER A 129 -28.40 -39.89 14.36
C SER A 129 -27.54 -41.10 14.75
N LEU A 130 -26.52 -41.47 13.97
CA LEU A 130 -25.68 -42.65 14.24
C LEU A 130 -24.80 -42.49 15.47
N GLU A 131 -24.56 -43.60 16.18
CA GLU A 131 -23.64 -43.65 17.31
C GLU A 131 -22.21 -43.95 16.85
N LYS A 132 -21.24 -43.76 17.76
CA LYS A 132 -19.80 -43.69 17.46
C LYS A 132 -19.31 -44.71 16.41
N ALA A 133 -19.58 -46.00 16.60
CA ALA A 133 -19.06 -47.05 15.73
C ALA A 133 -19.66 -46.97 14.31
N GLU A 134 -20.99 -46.93 14.23
CA GLU A 134 -21.72 -46.83 12.96
C GLU A 134 -21.42 -45.53 12.23
N LEU A 135 -21.22 -44.44 12.99
CA LEU A 135 -20.88 -43.12 12.46
C LEU A 135 -19.51 -43.12 11.76
N LEU A 136 -18.49 -43.71 12.41
CA LEU A 136 -17.15 -43.81 11.84
C LEU A 136 -17.10 -44.77 10.64
N GLU A 137 -17.91 -45.83 10.66
CA GLU A 137 -18.08 -46.75 9.54
C GLU A 137 -18.76 -46.07 8.35
N ALA A 138 -19.88 -45.39 8.58
CA ALA A 138 -20.60 -44.63 7.55
C ALA A 138 -19.70 -43.56 6.91
N MET A 139 -18.95 -42.81 7.71
CA MET A 139 -17.96 -41.84 7.22
C MET A 139 -16.87 -42.49 6.36
N SER A 140 -16.36 -43.64 6.78
CA SER A 140 -15.34 -44.34 6.00
C SER A 140 -15.89 -44.88 4.67
N ASN A 141 -17.12 -45.40 4.67
CA ASN A 141 -17.81 -45.81 3.45
C ASN A 141 -18.05 -44.61 2.52
N HIS A 142 -18.56 -43.49 3.06
CA HIS A 142 -18.80 -42.27 2.31
C HIS A 142 -17.54 -41.76 1.61
N ILE A 143 -16.47 -41.52 2.38
CA ILE A 143 -15.16 -41.08 1.86
C ILE A 143 -14.67 -42.05 0.77
N THR A 144 -14.78 -43.36 1.02
CA THR A 144 -14.35 -44.38 0.05
C THR A 144 -15.13 -44.28 -1.26
N LYS A 145 -16.46 -44.22 -1.20
CA LYS A 145 -17.32 -44.21 -2.38
C LYS A 145 -17.18 -42.93 -3.18
N VAL A 146 -17.20 -41.78 -2.52
CA VAL A 146 -17.07 -40.46 -3.17
C VAL A 146 -15.69 -40.30 -3.81
N MET A 147 -14.60 -40.59 -3.09
CA MET A 147 -13.25 -40.51 -3.66
C MET A 147 -13.00 -41.54 -4.77
N THR A 148 -13.59 -42.73 -4.68
CA THR A 148 -13.49 -43.75 -5.75
C THR A 148 -14.20 -43.27 -7.02
N HIS A 149 -15.37 -42.64 -6.90
CA HIS A 149 -16.13 -42.14 -8.04
C HIS A 149 -15.38 -41.04 -8.81
N PHE A 150 -14.91 -40.00 -8.11
CA PHE A 150 -14.26 -38.87 -8.79
C PHE A 150 -12.78 -39.11 -9.12
N GLY A 151 -12.10 -40.01 -8.41
CA GLY A 151 -10.73 -40.41 -8.68
C GLY A 151 -9.76 -39.23 -8.82
N ASP A 152 -8.96 -39.25 -9.89
CA ASP A 152 -7.93 -38.24 -10.20
C ASP A 152 -8.48 -36.96 -10.84
N THR A 153 -9.79 -36.88 -11.05
CA THR A 153 -10.42 -35.62 -11.50
C THR A 153 -10.24 -34.52 -10.46
N CYS A 154 -10.20 -34.89 -9.18
CA CYS A 154 -9.93 -33.98 -8.08
C CYS A 154 -8.44 -33.66 -7.99
N TYR A 155 -8.05 -32.42 -8.24
CA TYR A 155 -6.72 -31.90 -7.92
C TYR A 155 -6.44 -31.96 -6.41
N ALA A 156 -7.44 -31.61 -5.61
CA ALA A 156 -7.40 -31.65 -4.15
C ALA A 156 -8.76 -32.01 -3.56
N TRP A 157 -8.75 -32.57 -2.35
CA TRP A 157 -9.92 -32.84 -1.51
C TRP A 157 -9.82 -32.04 -0.22
N ASP A 158 -10.86 -31.27 0.08
CA ASP A 158 -11.09 -30.78 1.44
C ASP A 158 -11.72 -31.95 2.24
N VAL A 159 -10.87 -32.69 2.96
CA VAL A 159 -11.26 -33.95 3.62
C VAL A 159 -12.08 -33.68 4.88
N VAL A 160 -11.61 -32.74 5.70
CA VAL A 160 -12.31 -32.28 6.90
C VAL A 160 -12.37 -30.76 6.85
N ASN A 161 -13.57 -30.21 7.03
CA ASN A 161 -13.84 -28.78 7.00
C ASN A 161 -14.24 -28.27 8.39
N GLU A 162 -13.64 -27.16 8.83
CA GLU A 162 -14.07 -26.34 9.99
C GLU A 162 -14.24 -27.11 11.32
N ALA A 163 -13.22 -27.87 11.73
CA ALA A 163 -13.24 -28.70 12.94
C ALA A 163 -12.85 -27.97 14.22
N ILE A 164 -12.40 -26.71 14.14
CA ILE A 164 -11.83 -25.93 15.26
C ILE A 164 -12.67 -24.66 15.48
N GLU A 165 -12.88 -24.27 16.74
CA GLU A 165 -13.55 -23.02 17.15
C GLU A 165 -12.57 -21.84 17.23
N GLU A 166 -13.11 -20.62 17.35
CA GLU A 166 -12.31 -19.39 17.43
C GLU A 166 -11.30 -19.37 18.59
N ASP A 167 -11.63 -20.02 19.71
CA ASP A 167 -10.76 -20.12 20.89
C ASP A 167 -9.68 -21.22 20.76
N GLY A 168 -9.69 -21.98 19.66
CA GLY A 168 -8.77 -23.08 19.38
C GLY A 168 -9.21 -24.44 19.96
N SER A 169 -10.38 -24.53 20.59
CA SER A 169 -10.99 -25.81 20.97
C SER A 169 -11.55 -26.55 19.75
N TYR A 170 -11.86 -27.84 19.90
CA TYR A 170 -12.54 -28.58 18.84
C TYR A 170 -14.02 -28.21 18.80
N ARG A 171 -14.57 -28.04 17.61
CA ARG A 171 -15.99 -27.72 17.41
C ARG A 171 -16.90 -28.78 18.02
N GLU A 172 -17.83 -28.33 18.88
CA GLU A 172 -18.84 -29.13 19.60
C GLU A 172 -19.97 -29.65 18.68
N SER A 173 -19.58 -30.20 17.53
CA SER A 173 -20.42 -30.86 16.54
C SER A 173 -20.82 -32.27 16.97
N PHE A 174 -21.81 -32.86 16.31
CA PHE A 174 -22.19 -34.26 16.56
C PHE A 174 -21.01 -35.23 16.32
N TRP A 175 -20.13 -34.94 15.35
CA TRP A 175 -18.88 -35.66 15.14
C TRP A 175 -18.02 -35.71 16.40
N TYR A 176 -17.74 -34.54 16.99
CA TYR A 176 -16.88 -34.43 18.16
C TYR A 176 -17.54 -34.98 19.42
N LYS A 177 -18.82 -34.70 19.63
CA LYS A 177 -19.57 -35.20 20.80
C LYS A 177 -19.64 -36.71 20.85
N LYS A 178 -19.81 -37.38 19.71
CA LYS A 178 -19.94 -38.84 19.65
C LYS A 178 -18.60 -39.57 19.55
N THR A 179 -17.59 -38.97 18.91
CA THR A 179 -16.33 -39.69 18.59
C THR A 179 -15.08 -39.06 19.22
N GLY A 180 -15.17 -37.86 19.79
CA GLY A 180 -14.02 -37.04 20.14
C GLY A 180 -13.25 -36.60 18.89
N LYS A 181 -11.91 -36.60 18.96
CA LYS A 181 -11.04 -36.24 17.82
C LYS A 181 -10.91 -37.35 16.78
N GLU A 182 -11.44 -38.53 17.07
CA GLU A 182 -11.21 -39.75 16.30
C GLU A 182 -11.72 -39.61 14.86
N TYR A 183 -12.87 -38.96 14.63
CA TYR A 183 -13.41 -38.79 13.28
C TYR A 183 -12.43 -38.09 12.33
N ILE A 184 -11.66 -37.10 12.81
CA ILE A 184 -10.67 -36.38 11.99
C ILE A 184 -9.57 -37.35 11.56
N SER A 185 -9.04 -38.12 12.52
CA SER A 185 -7.99 -39.11 12.25
C SER A 185 -8.48 -40.23 11.34
N THR A 186 -9.73 -40.69 11.52
CA THR A 186 -10.36 -41.73 10.70
C THR A 186 -10.61 -41.22 9.28
N ALA A 187 -11.11 -40.00 9.12
CA ALA A 187 -11.36 -39.40 7.80
C ALA A 187 -10.08 -39.33 6.97
N PHE A 188 -9.00 -38.78 7.52
CA PHE A 188 -7.72 -38.71 6.81
C PHE A 188 -7.08 -40.09 6.60
N LYS A 189 -7.17 -41.02 7.56
CA LYS A 189 -6.70 -42.41 7.36
C LYS A 189 -7.42 -43.08 6.19
N THR A 190 -8.75 -42.95 6.14
CA THR A 190 -9.56 -43.51 5.05
C THR A 190 -9.19 -42.85 3.72
N ALA A 191 -9.10 -41.52 3.67
CA ALA A 191 -8.70 -40.80 2.45
C ALA A 191 -7.27 -41.18 1.99
N ASN A 192 -6.32 -41.32 2.92
CA ASN A 192 -4.96 -41.83 2.63
C ASN A 192 -5.01 -43.25 2.05
N ALA A 193 -5.80 -44.14 2.64
CA ALA A 193 -5.93 -45.52 2.20
C ALA A 193 -6.55 -45.63 0.80
N VAL A 194 -7.61 -44.86 0.51
CA VAL A 194 -8.24 -44.81 -0.81
C VAL A 194 -7.26 -44.26 -1.85
N LYS A 195 -6.60 -43.13 -1.54
CA LYS A 195 -5.56 -42.54 -2.38
C LYS A 195 -4.45 -43.55 -2.70
N ALA A 196 -3.94 -44.25 -1.70
CA ALA A 196 -2.88 -45.26 -1.88
C ALA A 196 -3.36 -46.46 -2.70
N LYS A 197 -4.55 -46.99 -2.39
CA LYS A 197 -5.13 -48.16 -3.06
C LYS A 197 -5.39 -47.92 -4.54
N LEU A 198 -5.86 -46.72 -4.89
CA LEU A 198 -6.20 -46.36 -6.26
C LEU A 198 -5.08 -45.62 -7.00
N GLY A 199 -3.95 -45.33 -6.33
CA GLY A 199 -2.83 -44.60 -6.92
C GLY A 199 -3.15 -43.14 -7.24
N LEU A 200 -4.08 -42.51 -6.53
CA LEU A 200 -4.54 -41.15 -6.82
C LEU A 200 -3.44 -40.11 -6.55
N LYS A 201 -3.42 -39.05 -7.35
CA LYS A 201 -2.54 -37.89 -7.22
C LYS A 201 -3.17 -36.77 -6.40
N SER A 202 -4.49 -36.79 -6.25
CA SER A 202 -5.30 -35.78 -5.53
C SER A 202 -4.73 -35.44 -4.15
N LYS A 203 -4.56 -34.15 -3.85
CA LYS A 203 -3.99 -33.69 -2.57
C LYS A 203 -5.03 -33.67 -1.45
N LEU A 204 -4.64 -34.05 -0.22
CA LEU A 204 -5.56 -34.11 0.92
C LEU A 204 -5.39 -32.90 1.85
N TYR A 205 -6.44 -32.09 1.99
CA TYR A 205 -6.45 -30.82 2.72
C TYR A 205 -7.35 -30.86 3.96
N TYR A 206 -6.93 -30.13 4.99
CA TYR A 206 -7.82 -29.57 6.02
C TYR A 206 -8.19 -28.13 5.63
N ASN A 207 -9.44 -27.71 5.78
CA ASN A 207 -9.90 -26.38 5.34
C ASN A 207 -10.67 -25.65 6.47
N ASP A 208 -10.43 -24.35 6.66
CA ASP A 208 -11.06 -23.55 7.74
C ASP A 208 -11.00 -22.02 7.50
N TYR A 209 -11.89 -21.26 8.14
CA TYR A 209 -11.92 -19.79 8.17
C TYR A 209 -11.22 -19.20 9.40
N ASN A 210 -10.99 -17.88 9.38
CA ASN A 210 -10.37 -17.10 10.46
C ASN A 210 -8.97 -17.57 10.86
N ILE A 211 -8.29 -18.30 9.99
CA ILE A 211 -6.92 -18.77 10.21
C ILE A 211 -5.89 -18.01 9.35
N ASN A 212 -6.27 -16.93 8.68
CA ASN A 212 -5.38 -16.17 7.77
C ASN A 212 -4.18 -15.54 8.48
N VAL A 213 -4.31 -15.26 9.79
CA VAL A 213 -3.23 -14.74 10.65
C VAL A 213 -3.01 -15.66 11.86
N ALA A 214 -1.87 -15.49 12.53
CA ALA A 214 -1.60 -16.22 13.76
C ALA A 214 -2.56 -15.80 14.87
N ASN A 215 -3.32 -16.77 15.39
CA ASN A 215 -4.27 -16.66 16.49
C ASN A 215 -4.52 -18.04 17.09
N ASN A 216 -5.33 -18.14 18.15
CA ASN A 216 -5.60 -19.40 18.84
C ASN A 216 -6.12 -20.51 17.91
N LYS A 217 -7.06 -20.16 17.00
CA LYS A 217 -7.61 -21.08 16.01
C LYS A 217 -6.54 -21.60 15.05
N SER A 218 -5.74 -20.72 14.45
CA SER A 218 -4.66 -21.09 13.52
C SER A 218 -3.56 -21.91 14.22
N ASP A 219 -3.29 -21.61 15.49
CA ASP A 219 -2.35 -22.37 16.32
C ASP A 219 -2.85 -23.79 16.59
N ALA A 220 -4.14 -23.94 16.91
CA ALA A 220 -4.78 -25.23 17.11
C ALA A 220 -4.83 -26.05 15.81
N VAL A 221 -5.15 -25.43 14.67
CA VAL A 221 -5.10 -26.09 13.35
C VAL A 221 -3.69 -26.58 13.05
N LEU A 222 -2.67 -25.72 13.20
CA LEU A 222 -1.27 -26.11 12.97
C LEU A 222 -0.85 -27.28 13.86
N LYS A 223 -1.26 -27.27 15.13
CA LYS A 223 -1.00 -28.35 16.08
C LYS A 223 -1.67 -29.65 15.63
N MET A 224 -2.95 -29.60 15.29
CA MET A 224 -3.73 -30.76 14.85
C MET A 224 -3.14 -31.41 13.60
N VAL A 225 -2.87 -30.64 12.53
CA VAL A 225 -2.33 -31.21 11.28
C VAL A 225 -0.91 -31.74 11.46
N THR A 226 -0.12 -31.13 12.35
CA THR A 226 1.21 -31.65 12.71
C THR A 226 1.12 -32.97 13.48
N ASP A 227 0.17 -33.07 14.42
CA ASP A 227 -0.07 -34.27 15.22
C ASP A 227 -0.55 -35.46 14.36
N LEU A 228 -1.45 -35.22 13.41
CA LEU A 228 -1.85 -36.25 12.44
C LEU A 228 -0.63 -36.78 11.67
N ARG A 229 0.23 -35.88 11.18
CA ARG A 229 1.44 -36.26 10.43
C ARG A 229 2.47 -36.99 11.28
N SER A 230 2.63 -36.66 12.56
CA SER A 230 3.52 -37.41 13.45
C SER A 230 3.04 -38.85 13.67
N HIS A 231 1.74 -39.10 13.53
CA HIS A 231 1.14 -40.44 13.57
C HIS A 231 1.04 -41.10 12.18
N LYS A 232 1.77 -40.59 11.18
CA LYS A 232 1.77 -41.08 9.79
C LYS A 232 0.40 -40.99 9.09
N ILE A 233 -0.47 -40.10 9.56
CA ILE A 233 -1.73 -39.74 8.91
C ILE A 233 -1.45 -38.48 8.08
N TRP A 234 -1.46 -38.62 6.77
CA TRP A 234 -0.90 -37.61 5.89
C TRP A 234 -1.94 -36.53 5.53
N VAL A 235 -1.66 -35.30 5.97
CA VAL A 235 -2.31 -34.07 5.52
C VAL A 235 -1.31 -33.34 4.63
N GLU A 236 -1.65 -33.14 3.35
CA GLU A 236 -0.75 -32.56 2.36
C GLU A 236 -0.80 -31.03 2.33
N GLY A 237 -1.93 -30.44 2.72
CA GLY A 237 -2.06 -28.99 2.77
C GLY A 237 -3.15 -28.48 3.71
N VAL A 238 -3.17 -27.16 3.89
CA VAL A 238 -4.19 -26.44 4.66
C VAL A 238 -4.81 -25.36 3.78
N GLY A 239 -6.13 -25.40 3.67
CA GLY A 239 -6.95 -24.41 2.98
C GLY A 239 -7.34 -23.30 3.94
N PHE A 240 -7.11 -22.06 3.53
CA PHE A 240 -7.48 -20.85 4.25
C PHE A 240 -8.66 -20.25 3.50
N GLN A 241 -9.87 -20.40 4.05
CA GLN A 241 -11.09 -19.95 3.38
C GLN A 241 -10.98 -18.48 2.97
N SER A 242 -10.43 -17.64 3.84
CA SER A 242 -10.19 -16.22 3.54
C SER A 242 -11.48 -15.43 3.30
N HIS A 243 -12.54 -15.76 4.04
CA HIS A 243 -13.70 -14.89 4.20
C HIS A 243 -13.31 -13.68 5.06
N TYR A 244 -13.40 -12.49 4.48
CA TYR A 244 -13.10 -11.22 5.17
C TYR A 244 -14.35 -10.34 5.29
N SER A 245 -14.28 -9.35 6.15
CA SER A 245 -15.18 -8.19 6.19
C SER A 245 -14.43 -6.91 5.82
N ASN A 246 -15.14 -5.92 5.29
CA ASN A 246 -14.61 -4.58 4.94
C ASN A 246 -13.79 -3.88 6.05
N ASN A 247 -14.02 -4.20 7.32
CA ASN A 247 -13.29 -3.65 8.45
C ASN A 247 -12.01 -4.42 8.83
N ASP A 248 -11.69 -5.52 8.12
CA ASP A 248 -10.46 -6.27 8.36
C ASP A 248 -9.24 -5.47 7.90
N THR A 249 -8.35 -5.13 8.84
CA THR A 249 -7.15 -4.31 8.59
C THR A 249 -5.87 -5.14 8.54
N VAL A 250 -5.98 -6.40 8.13
CA VAL A 250 -4.86 -7.35 8.16
C VAL A 250 -3.82 -7.00 7.09
N ALA A 251 -2.61 -6.66 7.55
CA ALA A 251 -1.46 -6.46 6.67
C ALA A 251 -1.06 -7.77 5.97
N GLY A 252 -0.77 -7.72 4.66
CA GLY A 252 -0.34 -8.89 3.88
C GLY A 252 0.90 -9.62 4.45
N SER A 253 1.79 -8.90 5.15
CA SER A 253 2.94 -9.52 5.83
C SER A 253 2.52 -10.49 6.94
N LYS A 254 1.42 -10.23 7.65
CA LYS A 254 0.91 -11.11 8.70
C LYS A 254 0.30 -12.39 8.12
N ILE A 255 -0.35 -12.27 6.96
CA ILE A 255 -0.87 -13.42 6.22
C ILE A 255 0.30 -14.29 5.73
N PHE A 256 1.32 -13.66 5.12
CA PHE A 256 2.55 -14.33 4.68
C PHE A 256 3.25 -15.05 5.83
N ASP A 257 3.43 -14.38 6.99
CA ASP A 257 4.07 -14.98 8.16
C ASP A 257 3.29 -16.21 8.64
N ASN A 258 1.96 -16.15 8.62
CA ASN A 258 1.14 -17.27 9.05
C ASN A 258 1.19 -18.45 8.06
N PHE A 259 1.05 -18.19 6.77
CA PHE A 259 1.24 -19.19 5.71
C PHE A 259 2.61 -19.86 5.83
N ARG A 260 3.66 -19.09 6.15
CA ARG A 260 5.01 -19.62 6.36
C ARG A 260 5.07 -20.66 7.47
N ARG A 261 4.31 -20.54 8.55
CA ARG A 261 4.29 -21.52 9.67
C ARG A 261 3.89 -22.94 9.22
N PHE A 262 3.00 -23.03 8.24
CA PHE A 262 2.56 -24.30 7.65
C PHE A 262 3.56 -24.79 6.60
N THR A 263 3.99 -23.90 5.71
CA THR A 263 4.85 -24.27 4.58
C THR A 263 6.27 -24.68 4.99
N ILE A 264 6.82 -24.17 6.10
CA ILE A 264 8.10 -24.65 6.66
C ILE A 264 8.03 -26.10 7.17
N LYS A 265 6.82 -26.61 7.45
CA LYS A 265 6.59 -28.02 7.76
C LYS A 265 6.32 -28.85 6.49
N ASN A 266 6.59 -28.30 5.31
CA ASN A 266 6.40 -28.97 4.02
C ASN A 266 4.93 -29.36 3.74
N MET A 267 3.98 -28.51 4.17
CA MET A 267 2.58 -28.56 3.76
C MET A 267 2.33 -27.49 2.69
N ASP A 268 1.43 -27.76 1.76
CA ASP A 268 0.91 -26.72 0.88
C ASP A 268 -0.09 -25.84 1.63
N VAL A 269 -0.22 -24.59 1.20
CA VAL A 269 -1.32 -23.72 1.61
C VAL A 269 -2.07 -23.25 0.37
N ALA A 270 -3.36 -22.98 0.52
CA ALA A 270 -4.17 -22.41 -0.55
C ALA A 270 -5.17 -21.42 0.04
N ILE A 271 -5.46 -20.34 -0.69
CA ILE A 271 -6.65 -19.54 -0.42
C ILE A 271 -7.81 -20.27 -1.11
N THR A 272 -8.86 -20.61 -0.37
CA THR A 272 -9.87 -21.58 -0.85
C THR A 272 -11.26 -21.00 -1.09
N GLU A 273 -11.63 -19.90 -0.44
CA GLU A 273 -13.01 -19.37 -0.47
C GLU A 273 -13.04 -17.83 -0.37
N LEU A 274 -12.12 -17.13 -1.06
CA LEU A 274 -11.92 -15.69 -0.91
C LEU A 274 -13.17 -14.88 -1.28
N ASP A 275 -13.62 -14.07 -0.34
CA ASP A 275 -14.60 -13.01 -0.52
C ASP A 275 -14.39 -11.91 0.53
N VAL A 276 -14.91 -10.71 0.29
CA VAL A 276 -14.84 -9.62 1.27
C VAL A 276 -16.21 -8.99 1.46
N LYS A 277 -16.87 -9.33 2.56
CA LYS A 277 -18.21 -8.82 2.91
C LYS A 277 -18.22 -7.29 3.04
N THR A 278 -19.16 -6.67 2.35
CA THR A 278 -19.57 -5.27 2.53
C THR A 278 -20.82 -5.14 3.40
N SER A 279 -21.09 -3.94 3.93
CA SER A 279 -22.28 -3.68 4.74
C SER A 279 -23.60 -3.81 3.98
N THR A 280 -23.61 -3.54 2.66
CA THR A 280 -24.79 -3.69 1.80
C THR A 280 -24.42 -4.15 0.38
N ALA A 281 -25.40 -4.59 -0.40
CA ALA A 281 -25.25 -4.94 -1.83
C ALA A 281 -24.93 -3.75 -2.74
N LYS A 282 -25.00 -2.52 -2.20
CA LYS A 282 -24.52 -1.32 -2.87
C LYS A 282 -23.58 -0.59 -1.89
N PRO A 283 -22.37 -1.12 -1.68
CA PRO A 283 -21.42 -0.58 -0.70
C PRO A 283 -21.02 0.85 -1.00
N THR A 284 -20.52 1.53 0.03
CA THR A 284 -19.89 2.84 -0.13
C THR A 284 -18.57 2.70 -0.92
N VAL A 285 -18.10 3.79 -1.52
CA VAL A 285 -16.78 3.84 -2.19
C VAL A 285 -15.65 3.42 -1.24
N THR A 286 -15.70 3.87 0.02
CA THR A 286 -14.71 3.52 1.05
C THR A 286 -14.65 2.03 1.32
N GLU A 287 -15.80 1.37 1.45
CA GLU A 287 -15.84 -0.08 1.64
C GLU A 287 -15.26 -0.83 0.44
N GLN A 288 -15.57 -0.38 -0.78
CA GLN A 288 -15.02 -0.99 -2.00
C GLN A 288 -13.49 -0.83 -2.08
N GLN A 289 -12.95 0.32 -1.66
CA GLN A 289 -11.50 0.53 -1.56
C GLN A 289 -10.86 -0.38 -0.49
N GLN A 290 -11.54 -0.60 0.63
CA GLN A 290 -11.09 -1.54 1.66
C GLN A 290 -11.05 -2.97 1.11
N GLN A 291 -12.09 -3.39 0.36
CA GLN A 291 -12.10 -4.70 -0.31
C GLN A 291 -10.89 -4.87 -1.23
N VAL A 292 -10.55 -3.85 -2.02
CA VAL A 292 -9.37 -3.86 -2.90
C VAL A 292 -8.09 -4.08 -2.09
N GLY A 293 -7.90 -3.37 -0.99
CA GLY A 293 -6.72 -3.53 -0.13
C GLY A 293 -6.62 -4.93 0.48
N ILE A 294 -7.72 -5.46 0.99
CA ILE A 294 -7.80 -6.80 1.62
C ILE A 294 -7.47 -7.90 0.60
N ILE A 295 -8.11 -7.88 -0.57
CA ILE A 295 -7.90 -8.87 -1.63
C ILE A 295 -6.45 -8.81 -2.12
N THR A 296 -5.92 -7.61 -2.37
CA THR A 296 -4.53 -7.42 -2.83
C THR A 296 -3.55 -8.01 -1.82
N ASN A 297 -3.76 -7.76 -0.52
CA ASN A 297 -2.92 -8.29 0.55
C ASN A 297 -2.95 -9.82 0.62
N ALA A 298 -4.12 -10.44 0.52
CA ALA A 298 -4.28 -11.89 0.57
C ALA A 298 -3.60 -12.58 -0.62
N ILE A 299 -3.87 -12.10 -1.84
CA ILE A 299 -3.31 -12.66 -3.07
C ILE A 299 -1.78 -12.45 -3.11
N SER A 300 -1.28 -11.27 -2.74
CA SER A 300 0.17 -10.99 -2.67
C SER A 300 0.87 -11.87 -1.64
N ALA A 301 0.25 -12.13 -0.48
CA ALA A 301 0.79 -13.05 0.51
C ALA A 301 0.89 -14.49 -0.02
N CYS A 302 -0.12 -14.95 -0.76
CA CYS A 302 -0.06 -16.25 -1.46
C CYS A 302 1.03 -16.26 -2.52
N LYS A 303 1.09 -15.23 -3.38
CA LYS A 303 2.15 -15.08 -4.38
C LYS A 303 3.55 -15.23 -3.77
N LYS A 304 3.82 -14.49 -2.69
CA LYS A 304 5.12 -14.47 -1.99
C LYS A 304 5.43 -15.79 -1.29
N THR A 305 4.42 -16.57 -0.92
CA THR A 305 4.60 -17.85 -0.24
C THR A 305 4.89 -18.96 -1.27
N LYS A 306 6.11 -19.50 -1.23
CA LYS A 306 6.58 -20.52 -2.18
C LYS A 306 5.63 -21.72 -2.34
N ARG A 307 5.11 -22.26 -1.23
CA ARG A 307 4.16 -23.40 -1.23
C ARG A 307 2.68 -22.97 -1.08
N CYS A 308 2.35 -21.70 -1.34
CA CYS A 308 0.96 -21.37 -1.60
C CYS A 308 0.62 -21.75 -3.04
N VAL A 309 -0.31 -22.66 -3.27
CA VAL A 309 -0.51 -23.26 -4.61
C VAL A 309 -1.51 -22.51 -5.49
N GLY A 310 -2.31 -21.61 -4.91
CA GLY A 310 -3.28 -20.81 -5.65
C GLY A 310 -4.31 -20.15 -4.75
N ALA A 311 -5.25 -19.44 -5.39
CA ALA A 311 -6.39 -18.82 -4.72
C ALA A 311 -7.70 -19.16 -5.44
N THR A 312 -8.77 -19.35 -4.68
CA THR A 312 -10.13 -19.58 -5.17
C THR A 312 -11.05 -18.51 -4.56
N VAL A 313 -11.86 -17.85 -5.37
CA VAL A 313 -12.96 -16.99 -4.89
C VAL A 313 -14.24 -17.81 -4.69
N TRP A 314 -15.03 -17.52 -3.66
CA TRP A 314 -16.23 -18.29 -3.34
C TRP A 314 -17.43 -17.81 -4.15
N ASP A 315 -17.50 -18.32 -5.38
CA ASP A 315 -18.17 -17.72 -6.53
C ASP A 315 -17.42 -16.48 -7.06
N PHE A 316 -17.88 -15.88 -8.16
CA PHE A 316 -17.26 -14.68 -8.75
C PHE A 316 -18.22 -13.56 -9.08
N VAL A 317 -19.54 -13.80 -9.06
CA VAL A 317 -20.57 -12.79 -9.35
C VAL A 317 -21.42 -12.50 -8.11
N ASP A 318 -21.51 -11.24 -7.68
CA ASP A 318 -22.25 -10.80 -6.49
C ASP A 318 -23.70 -11.34 -6.44
N THR A 319 -24.36 -11.44 -7.60
CA THR A 319 -25.72 -12.00 -7.77
C THR A 319 -25.88 -13.40 -7.16
N TYR A 320 -24.83 -14.22 -7.24
CA TYR A 320 -24.84 -15.62 -6.82
C TYR A 320 -24.06 -15.86 -5.52
N SER A 321 -23.54 -14.79 -4.89
CA SER A 321 -22.83 -14.90 -3.63
C SER A 321 -23.72 -15.50 -2.53
N TRP A 322 -23.13 -16.38 -1.73
CA TRP A 322 -23.73 -16.89 -0.50
C TRP A 322 -23.97 -15.79 0.55
N ILE A 323 -23.22 -14.67 0.48
CA ILE A 323 -23.37 -13.53 1.39
C ILE A 323 -24.48 -12.62 0.89
N LYS A 324 -25.69 -12.88 1.40
CA LYS A 324 -26.88 -12.07 1.07
C LYS A 324 -26.69 -10.60 1.46
N SER A 325 -27.27 -9.71 0.65
CA SER A 325 -27.27 -8.27 0.88
C SER A 325 -25.86 -7.66 0.97
N SER A 326 -24.90 -8.23 0.26
CA SER A 326 -23.51 -7.76 0.18
C SER A 326 -23.04 -7.72 -1.28
N ALA A 327 -21.89 -7.10 -1.54
CA ALA A 327 -21.24 -7.08 -2.86
C ALA A 327 -19.79 -7.57 -2.74
N PRO A 328 -19.53 -8.86 -2.46
CA PRO A 328 -18.23 -9.29 -1.96
C PRO A 328 -17.26 -9.85 -3.02
N LEU A 329 -17.70 -10.02 -4.27
CA LEU A 329 -17.00 -10.76 -5.32
C LEU A 329 -16.41 -9.85 -6.40
N LEU A 330 -15.93 -10.46 -7.49
CA LEU A 330 -15.14 -9.80 -8.54
C LEU A 330 -16.00 -9.16 -9.65
N PHE A 331 -17.22 -9.65 -9.83
CA PHE A 331 -18.17 -9.19 -10.85
C PHE A 331 -19.53 -8.91 -10.21
N TYR A 332 -20.35 -8.12 -10.91
CA TYR A 332 -21.78 -7.97 -10.59
C TYR A 332 -22.61 -7.89 -11.87
N GLN A 333 -23.92 -8.01 -11.73
CA GLN A 333 -24.89 -7.82 -12.79
C GLN A 333 -25.81 -6.65 -12.45
N PRO A 334 -25.64 -5.46 -13.08
CA PRO A 334 -26.42 -4.28 -12.75
C PRO A 334 -27.94 -4.49 -12.87
N GLU A 335 -28.35 -5.31 -13.84
CA GLU A 335 -29.75 -5.62 -14.17
C GLU A 335 -30.23 -6.97 -13.57
N GLY A 336 -29.39 -7.61 -12.75
CA GLY A 336 -29.71 -8.89 -12.09
C GLY A 336 -29.37 -10.14 -12.92
N PRO A 337 -29.85 -11.33 -12.50
CA PRO A 337 -29.52 -12.60 -13.15
C PRO A 337 -29.79 -12.60 -14.66
N ASN A 338 -28.99 -13.34 -15.44
CA ASN A 338 -29.08 -13.45 -16.90
C ASN A 338 -28.80 -12.16 -17.67
N THR A 339 -27.99 -11.25 -17.12
CA THR A 339 -27.56 -10.00 -17.79
C THR A 339 -26.03 -9.90 -17.87
N PRO A 340 -25.47 -9.03 -18.74
CA PRO A 340 -24.02 -8.91 -18.90
C PRO A 340 -23.29 -8.67 -17.57
N LEU A 341 -22.14 -9.33 -17.41
CA LEU A 341 -21.30 -9.16 -16.22
C LEU A 341 -20.49 -7.87 -16.35
N VAL A 342 -20.34 -7.17 -15.22
CA VAL A 342 -19.44 -6.01 -15.09
C VAL A 342 -18.37 -6.36 -14.06
N ARG A 343 -17.10 -6.21 -14.44
CA ARG A 343 -15.96 -6.39 -13.53
C ARG A 343 -15.93 -5.24 -12.53
N LYS A 344 -15.65 -5.55 -11.27
CA LYS A 344 -15.49 -4.57 -10.17
C LYS A 344 -14.02 -4.26 -9.94
N ALA A 345 -13.73 -3.20 -9.20
CA ALA A 345 -12.37 -2.89 -8.74
C ALA A 345 -11.70 -4.04 -7.95
N THR A 346 -12.47 -4.95 -7.35
CA THR A 346 -11.95 -6.17 -6.72
C THR A 346 -11.29 -7.14 -7.71
N TYR A 347 -11.66 -7.11 -9.01
CA TYR A 347 -10.93 -7.79 -10.07
C TYR A 347 -9.50 -7.22 -10.22
N ASP A 348 -9.38 -5.88 -10.24
CA ASP A 348 -8.08 -5.18 -10.27
C ASP A 348 -7.22 -5.51 -9.03
N ALA A 349 -7.86 -5.78 -7.90
CA ALA A 349 -7.17 -6.18 -6.68
C ALA A 349 -6.51 -7.57 -6.82
N VAL A 350 -7.18 -8.52 -7.49
CA VAL A 350 -6.60 -9.85 -7.75
C VAL A 350 -5.46 -9.76 -8.77
N THR A 351 -5.65 -9.00 -9.86
CA THR A 351 -4.58 -8.79 -10.85
C THR A 351 -3.38 -8.12 -10.20
N SER A 352 -3.61 -7.08 -9.40
CA SER A 352 -2.59 -6.42 -8.60
C SER A 352 -1.90 -7.43 -7.71
N GLY A 353 -2.61 -8.20 -6.88
CA GLY A 353 -1.99 -9.18 -5.99
C GLY A 353 -1.09 -10.20 -6.72
N TRP A 354 -1.46 -10.66 -7.92
CA TRP A 354 -0.66 -11.58 -8.72
C TRP A 354 0.51 -10.91 -9.43
N ILE A 355 0.31 -9.74 -10.02
CA ILE A 355 1.34 -9.05 -10.78
C ILE A 355 2.33 -8.36 -9.84
N TRP A 356 1.90 -7.99 -8.63
CA TRP A 356 2.69 -7.27 -7.62
C TRP A 356 3.92 -8.07 -7.22
N THR A 357 4.98 -7.88 -7.97
CA THR A 357 6.32 -8.29 -7.58
C THR A 357 6.75 -7.27 -6.53
N GLU A 358 7.48 -7.68 -5.51
CA GLU A 358 8.56 -6.80 -5.07
C GLU A 358 9.53 -6.81 -6.28
N ARG A 359 9.46 -5.98 -7.35
CA ARG A 359 8.84 -4.67 -7.64
C ARG A 359 8.76 -4.44 -9.15
N GLN A 360 7.69 -3.79 -9.62
CA GLN A 360 7.66 -2.70 -10.61
C GLN A 360 6.21 -2.19 -10.76
N ASP A 361 6.05 -0.90 -10.47
CA ASP A 361 5.10 0.13 -10.94
C ASP A 361 3.87 -0.30 -11.75
N VAL A 362 2.69 -0.03 -11.19
CA VAL A 362 1.56 0.45 -12.00
C VAL A 362 1.62 1.98 -12.01
N GLN A 363 1.71 2.53 -13.22
CA GLN A 363 1.20 3.86 -13.54
C GLN A 363 -0.23 3.97 -13.05
N TRP A 364 -0.45 4.72 -11.97
CA TRP A 364 -1.78 5.16 -11.59
C TRP A 364 -2.27 6.16 -12.66
N ALA A 365 -3.10 5.70 -13.60
CA ALA A 365 -4.04 6.59 -14.26
C ALA A 365 -5.17 6.92 -13.25
N PRO A 366 -5.66 8.17 -13.26
CA PRO A 366 -5.66 9.02 -12.09
C PRO A 366 -6.80 8.74 -11.11
N VAL A 367 -6.46 8.78 -9.83
CA VAL A 367 -7.37 9.08 -8.73
C VAL A 367 -8.14 10.34 -9.15
N HIS A 368 -9.43 10.22 -9.44
CA HIS A 368 -10.41 11.30 -9.39
C HIS A 368 -11.28 11.06 -8.16
N LEU A 369 -11.44 12.10 -7.33
CA LEU A 369 -12.38 12.28 -6.20
C LEU A 369 -11.86 12.06 -4.75
N VAL A 370 -10.94 12.90 -4.26
CA VAL A 370 -10.64 13.07 -2.80
C VAL A 370 -10.46 14.55 -2.45
N VAL A 371 -11.32 15.41 -3.01
CA VAL A 371 -10.98 16.83 -3.05
C VAL A 371 -12.10 17.78 -2.73
N LEU A 372 -13.28 17.57 -3.30
CA LEU A 372 -14.35 18.56 -3.21
C LEU A 372 -15.34 18.14 -2.12
N THR A 373 -14.94 18.24 -0.86
CA THR A 373 -15.88 18.56 0.22
C THR A 373 -15.17 19.41 1.27
N PHE A 374 -15.77 20.57 1.55
CA PHE A 374 -15.41 21.57 2.57
C PHE A 374 -14.51 22.72 2.12
N SER A 375 -15.05 23.52 1.18
CA SER A 375 -14.79 24.96 1.18
C SER A 375 -16.13 25.71 1.08
N ILE A 376 -16.97 25.60 2.12
CA ILE A 376 -18.00 26.60 2.50
C ILE A 376 -18.07 26.60 4.04
N SER A 377 -17.18 27.35 4.71
CA SER A 377 -17.29 27.54 6.16
C SER A 377 -16.93 28.96 6.61
N ARG A 378 -17.11 29.97 5.75
CA ARG A 378 -16.91 31.38 6.14
C ARG A 378 -18.02 32.37 5.83
N PHE A 379 -19.18 31.97 5.31
CA PHE A 379 -20.29 32.91 5.02
C PHE A 379 -21.62 32.67 5.72
N VAL A 380 -21.67 31.91 6.82
CA VAL A 380 -22.91 31.79 7.59
C VAL A 380 -22.66 31.87 9.09
N ALA A 381 -22.25 33.04 9.56
CA ALA A 381 -22.06 33.30 10.99
C ALA A 381 -23.30 33.89 11.70
N HIS A 382 -24.40 34.26 11.00
CA HIS A 382 -25.48 35.04 11.65
C HIS A 382 -26.94 34.72 11.27
N ALA A 383 -27.30 33.51 10.79
CA ALA A 383 -28.71 33.13 10.56
C ALA A 383 -29.21 31.94 11.42
N PRO A 384 -30.49 31.88 11.86
CA PRO A 384 -30.98 30.88 12.82
C PRO A 384 -31.06 29.43 12.28
N GLU A 385 -31.07 28.49 13.21
CA GLU A 385 -30.70 27.06 13.08
C GLU A 385 -31.60 26.15 12.21
N ARG A 386 -32.58 26.68 11.46
CA ARG A 386 -33.56 25.85 10.73
C ARG A 386 -33.81 26.15 9.24
N GLU A 387 -33.14 27.12 8.63
CA GLU A 387 -33.33 27.42 7.19
C GLU A 387 -32.04 27.39 6.35
N ARG A 388 -30.95 26.81 6.85
CA ARG A 388 -29.66 26.77 6.11
C ARG A 388 -29.53 25.61 5.11
N MET A 389 -30.50 24.69 5.03
CA MET A 389 -30.32 23.40 4.35
C MET A 389 -31.10 23.21 3.03
N ASN A 390 -32.00 24.13 2.64
CA ASN A 390 -32.82 23.97 1.43
C ASN A 390 -32.37 24.78 0.19
N VAL A 391 -31.29 25.56 0.27
CA VAL A 391 -30.74 26.28 -0.91
C VAL A 391 -29.44 25.63 -1.43
N PHE A 392 -28.82 24.72 -0.68
CA PHE A 392 -27.51 24.15 -1.05
C PHE A 392 -27.56 22.93 -1.98
N ILE A 393 -28.73 22.35 -2.23
CA ILE A 393 -28.87 21.14 -3.08
C ILE A 393 -29.26 21.47 -4.53
N SER A 394 -29.75 22.68 -4.83
CA SER A 394 -30.05 23.07 -6.22
C SER A 394 -28.82 23.51 -7.05
N LEU A 395 -27.59 23.42 -6.51
CA LEU A 395 -26.39 23.90 -7.22
C LEU A 395 -25.22 22.90 -7.32
N VAL A 396 -25.32 21.68 -6.76
CA VAL A 396 -24.22 20.69 -6.83
C VAL A 396 -24.55 19.48 -7.73
N LEU A 397 -25.82 19.22 -8.03
CA LEU A 397 -26.19 18.49 -9.27
C LEU A 397 -25.85 19.31 -10.54
N GLY A 398 -25.50 20.58 -10.38
CA GLY A 398 -24.97 21.41 -11.45
C GLY A 398 -23.54 21.04 -11.82
N ALA A 399 -22.61 20.80 -10.89
CA ALA A 399 -21.18 20.84 -11.24
C ALA A 399 -20.63 19.59 -11.96
N SER A 400 -21.19 18.39 -11.74
CA SER A 400 -20.76 17.17 -12.44
C SER A 400 -21.61 16.83 -13.67
N LEU A 401 -22.83 17.37 -13.79
CA LEU A 401 -23.50 17.50 -15.09
C LEU A 401 -22.94 18.68 -15.90
N LEU A 402 -22.37 19.70 -15.24
CA LEU A 402 -21.60 20.74 -15.92
C LEU A 402 -20.18 20.28 -16.26
N ALA A 403 -19.49 19.37 -15.56
CA ALA A 403 -18.12 19.00 -15.98
C ALA A 403 -18.08 18.19 -17.29
N VAL A 404 -19.13 17.43 -17.57
CA VAL A 404 -19.32 16.82 -18.90
C VAL A 404 -19.75 17.87 -19.95
N ALA A 405 -20.10 19.09 -19.51
CA ALA A 405 -20.41 20.25 -20.36
C ALA A 405 -19.40 21.43 -20.29
N PHE A 406 -18.42 21.44 -19.38
CA PHE A 406 -17.60 22.60 -18.97
C PHE A 406 -16.23 22.24 -18.30
N GLY A 407 -15.61 21.08 -18.53
CA GLY A 407 -14.17 20.84 -18.20
C GLY A 407 -13.77 20.66 -16.71
N ASP A 408 -12.54 20.17 -16.46
CA ASP A 408 -11.96 19.86 -15.12
C ASP A 408 -11.64 21.15 -14.32
N PRO A 409 -12.29 21.41 -13.17
CA PRO A 409 -12.17 22.67 -12.45
C PRO A 409 -10.80 22.84 -11.79
N ARG A 410 -10.22 24.03 -11.94
CA ARG A 410 -8.96 24.44 -11.31
C ARG A 410 -9.22 24.99 -9.90
N VAL A 411 -9.34 24.10 -8.93
CA VAL A 411 -9.60 24.44 -7.51
C VAL A 411 -8.57 23.76 -6.62
N MET A 412 -8.00 24.51 -5.68
CA MET A 412 -7.07 23.99 -4.68
C MET A 412 -7.80 23.16 -3.62
N ILE A 413 -7.13 22.09 -3.20
CA ILE A 413 -7.72 20.99 -2.44
C ILE A 413 -7.24 21.11 -1.02
N GLU A 414 -8.13 21.41 -0.10
CA GLU A 414 -7.78 21.56 1.30
C GLU A 414 -7.60 20.21 2.01
N SER A 415 -6.73 20.19 3.01
CA SER A 415 -6.51 19.05 3.90
C SER A 415 -7.74 18.74 4.73
N THR A 416 -8.03 17.45 4.86
CA THR A 416 -9.09 16.90 5.72
C THR A 416 -8.56 16.41 7.07
N TYR A 417 -7.24 16.44 7.29
CA TYR A 417 -6.62 15.97 8.52
C TYR A 417 -6.92 16.88 9.72
N THR A 418 -7.68 16.35 10.69
CA THR A 418 -8.18 17.09 11.86
C THR A 418 -7.47 16.76 13.18
N ASP A 419 -6.57 15.76 13.19
CA ASP A 419 -5.84 15.41 14.42
C ASP A 419 -4.86 16.54 14.81
N THR A 420 -4.67 16.67 16.11
CA THR A 420 -3.76 17.59 16.79
C THR A 420 -2.27 17.28 16.56
N LYS A 421 -1.90 16.03 16.22
CA LYS A 421 -0.51 15.68 15.94
C LYS A 421 -0.04 16.23 14.60
N GLY A 422 1.01 17.05 14.60
CA GLY A 422 1.67 17.51 13.38
C GLY A 422 2.49 16.43 12.66
N LEU A 423 2.97 16.76 11.46
CA LEU A 423 3.68 15.80 10.59
C LEU A 423 4.93 15.19 11.23
N ASN A 424 5.71 15.97 11.98
CA ASN A 424 6.90 15.48 12.66
C ASN A 424 6.55 14.67 13.91
N ASP A 425 5.44 14.98 14.59
CA ASP A 425 4.97 14.15 15.72
C ASP A 425 4.53 12.76 15.23
N LEU A 426 3.90 12.69 14.05
CA LEU A 426 3.61 11.42 13.38
C LEU A 426 4.89 10.68 12.99
N ALA A 427 5.88 11.36 12.40
CA ALA A 427 7.16 10.76 12.04
C ALA A 427 7.90 10.15 13.26
N LYS A 428 7.87 10.86 14.39
CA LYS A 428 8.39 10.35 15.68
C LYS A 428 7.59 9.15 16.18
N THR A 429 6.25 9.23 16.16
CA THR A 429 5.35 8.16 16.62
C THR A 429 5.51 6.89 15.81
N ALA A 430 5.64 7.00 14.49
CA ALA A 430 5.78 5.86 13.58
C ALA A 430 6.98 4.95 13.89
N TRP A 431 7.93 5.41 14.72
CA TRP A 431 9.22 4.74 14.94
C TRP A 431 9.70 4.72 16.41
N GLN A 432 8.79 4.82 17.38
CA GLN A 432 9.06 5.06 18.82
C GLN A 432 10.05 4.11 19.55
N ASN A 433 10.71 3.15 18.91
CA ASN A 433 11.73 2.27 19.51
C ASN A 433 13.02 2.11 18.68
N LYS A 434 13.25 2.97 17.67
CA LYS A 434 14.40 2.85 16.73
C LYS A 434 15.16 4.16 16.46
N GLY A 435 15.00 5.18 17.30
CA GLY A 435 15.72 6.46 17.18
C GLY A 435 14.94 7.61 16.52
N GLY A 436 13.67 7.40 16.17
CA GLY A 436 12.77 8.42 15.60
C GLY A 436 13.13 8.85 14.17
N LYS A 437 12.13 9.15 13.34
CA LYS A 437 12.32 9.84 12.04
C LYS A 437 11.88 11.29 12.19
N TYR A 438 12.49 12.20 11.45
CA TYR A 438 12.04 13.60 11.40
C TYR A 438 11.17 13.86 10.17
N MET A 439 10.23 14.80 10.31
CA MET A 439 9.72 15.58 9.18
C MET A 439 10.38 16.96 9.26
N GLY A 440 10.86 17.48 8.14
CA GLY A 440 11.59 18.74 8.07
C GLY A 440 11.14 19.61 6.90
N THR A 441 11.66 20.83 6.86
CA THR A 441 11.42 21.77 5.76
C THR A 441 12.65 22.63 5.49
N ALA A 442 12.83 23.04 4.25
CA ALA A 442 13.78 24.09 3.90
C ALA A 442 13.16 25.47 4.09
N THR A 443 13.98 26.48 4.38
CA THR A 443 13.52 27.86 4.50
C THR A 443 14.62 28.84 4.13
N ASP A 444 14.26 30.09 3.89
CA ASP A 444 15.17 31.19 3.59
C ASP A 444 14.76 32.44 4.38
N ILE A 445 15.61 33.47 4.36
CA ILE A 445 15.41 34.65 5.21
C ILE A 445 14.16 35.43 4.83
N LYS A 446 13.80 35.45 3.55
CA LYS A 446 12.62 36.16 3.03
C LYS A 446 11.30 35.61 3.62
N GLN A 447 11.21 34.30 3.88
CA GLN A 447 10.01 33.67 4.42
C GLN A 447 9.84 33.99 5.91
N LEU A 448 10.94 34.25 6.63
CA LEU A 448 10.90 34.64 8.05
C LEU A 448 10.37 36.06 8.28
N GLY A 449 9.98 36.79 7.22
CA GLY A 449 9.20 38.03 7.35
C GLY A 449 7.69 37.80 7.47
N ASP A 450 7.20 36.61 7.11
CA ASP A 450 5.77 36.30 7.10
C ASP A 450 5.32 35.76 8.48
N PRO A 451 4.39 36.45 9.16
CA PRO A 451 3.97 36.06 10.51
C PRO A 451 3.26 34.70 10.54
N TYR A 452 2.53 34.32 9.48
CA TYR A 452 1.82 33.03 9.40
C TYR A 452 2.78 31.89 9.08
N TYR A 453 3.80 32.17 8.25
CA TYR A 453 4.89 31.24 8.00
C TYR A 453 5.66 30.93 9.29
N ILE A 454 6.08 31.98 10.02
CA ILE A 454 6.76 31.82 11.31
C ILE A 454 5.86 31.12 12.31
N GLN A 455 4.59 31.49 12.42
CA GLN A 455 3.67 30.84 13.36
C GLN A 455 3.63 29.32 13.14
N LYS A 456 3.62 28.87 11.89
CA LYS A 456 3.62 27.44 11.56
C LYS A 456 4.95 26.75 11.85
N LEU A 457 6.07 27.47 11.71
CA LEU A 457 7.40 27.00 12.09
C LEU A 457 7.73 27.15 13.58
N ASN A 458 6.92 27.87 14.36
CA ASN A 458 7.18 28.20 15.77
C ASN A 458 6.85 27.01 16.68
N GLY A 459 7.58 25.92 16.49
CA GLY A 459 7.45 24.64 17.19
C GLY A 459 7.84 23.48 16.28
N THR A 460 8.08 22.30 16.86
CA THR A 460 8.55 21.13 16.09
C THR A 460 7.45 20.16 15.68
N SER A 461 6.17 20.51 15.87
CA SER A 461 5.07 19.55 15.67
C SER A 461 4.96 19.10 14.21
N ASP A 462 5.08 20.02 13.26
CA ASP A 462 5.12 19.71 11.84
C ASP A 462 6.51 19.49 11.29
N PHE A 463 7.47 20.30 11.74
CA PHE A 463 8.82 20.28 11.21
C PHE A 463 9.83 20.26 12.36
N GLY A 464 10.46 19.09 12.58
CA GLY A 464 11.53 18.89 13.55
C GLY A 464 12.92 19.20 13.02
N THR A 465 13.06 19.50 11.73
CA THR A 465 14.33 19.88 11.10
C THR A 465 14.14 21.05 10.13
N ILE A 466 15.07 22.00 10.14
CA ILE A 466 15.10 23.15 9.24
C ILE A 466 16.37 23.10 8.37
N THR A 467 16.23 23.37 7.08
CA THR A 467 17.35 23.47 6.13
C THR A 467 17.52 24.91 5.63
N PRO A 468 18.61 25.63 5.97
CA PRO A 468 18.84 27.01 5.51
C PRO A 468 19.20 27.04 4.02
N ALA A 469 18.22 27.24 3.14
CA ALA A 469 18.29 26.93 1.71
C ALA A 469 19.39 27.70 0.95
N ASN A 470 19.16 28.96 0.56
CA ASN A 470 20.18 29.73 -0.18
C ASN A 470 21.19 30.41 0.74
N ALA A 471 20.81 30.68 1.99
CA ALA A 471 21.64 31.38 2.97
C ALA A 471 22.98 30.70 3.27
N MET A 472 23.11 29.39 2.97
CA MET A 472 24.34 28.60 3.18
C MET A 472 25.06 28.22 1.88
N LYS A 473 24.65 28.75 0.71
CA LYS A 473 25.40 28.55 -0.54
C LYS A 473 26.72 29.34 -0.50
N TRP A 474 27.68 28.95 -1.33
CA TRP A 474 29.01 29.56 -1.30
C TRP A 474 28.95 31.06 -1.63
N ASP A 475 28.16 31.46 -2.64
CA ASP A 475 28.02 32.87 -2.99
C ASP A 475 27.40 33.73 -1.89
N ALA A 476 26.54 33.16 -1.04
CA ALA A 476 25.99 33.80 0.14
C ALA A 476 27.00 33.89 1.28
N THR A 477 27.78 32.83 1.51
CA THR A 477 28.65 32.72 2.70
C THR A 477 30.07 33.26 2.51
N GLU A 478 30.57 33.31 1.28
CA GLU A 478 31.89 33.85 0.92
C GLU A 478 31.86 34.54 -0.46
N PRO A 479 31.14 35.66 -0.62
CA PRO A 479 30.96 36.34 -1.91
C PRO A 479 32.28 36.84 -2.52
N LYS A 480 33.28 37.13 -1.69
CA LYS A 480 34.65 37.50 -2.10
C LYS A 480 35.65 36.64 -1.34
N GLN A 481 36.77 36.32 -1.98
CA GLN A 481 37.82 35.47 -1.39
C GLN A 481 38.21 35.94 0.02
N GLY A 482 38.04 35.06 1.01
CA GLY A 482 38.39 35.34 2.40
C GLY A 482 37.43 36.26 3.15
N VAL A 483 36.39 36.78 2.50
CA VAL A 483 35.36 37.63 3.12
C VAL A 483 34.13 36.79 3.38
N PHE A 484 34.06 36.21 4.59
CA PHE A 484 32.92 35.41 5.02
C PHE A 484 31.82 36.28 5.63
N THR A 485 30.57 35.96 5.33
CA THR A 485 29.40 36.47 6.01
C THR A 485 28.44 35.32 6.29
N PHE A 486 27.89 35.29 7.50
CA PHE A 486 26.97 34.23 7.93
C PHE A 486 25.61 34.80 8.37
N GLU A 487 25.39 36.10 8.18
CA GLU A 487 24.28 36.83 8.80
C GLU A 487 22.91 36.17 8.57
N ASP A 488 22.57 35.81 7.33
CA ASP A 488 21.27 35.23 7.01
C ASP A 488 21.14 33.78 7.48
N ALA A 489 22.22 32.99 7.35
CA ALA A 489 22.26 31.62 7.84
C ALA A 489 22.17 31.57 9.37
N ASP A 490 22.85 32.48 10.07
CA ASP A 490 22.81 32.63 11.53
C ASP A 490 21.41 32.97 12.02
N LYS A 491 20.66 33.83 11.31
CA LYS A 491 19.26 34.13 11.65
C LYS A 491 18.38 32.87 11.57
N ILE A 492 18.53 32.05 10.54
CA ILE A 492 17.76 30.80 10.37
C ILE A 492 18.18 29.76 11.43
N VAL A 493 19.48 29.59 11.67
CA VAL A 493 20.00 28.67 12.70
C VAL A 493 19.56 29.10 14.10
N ALA A 494 19.62 30.40 14.41
CA ALA A 494 19.13 30.94 15.68
C ALA A 494 17.63 30.69 15.85
N PHE A 495 16.84 30.82 14.78
CA PHE A 495 15.42 30.49 14.80
C PHE A 495 15.19 28.99 15.07
N ALA A 496 15.90 28.08 14.40
CA ALA A 496 15.80 26.64 14.62
C ALA A 496 16.17 26.26 16.07
N ASN A 497 17.26 26.84 16.60
CA ASN A 497 17.68 26.64 17.99
C ASN A 497 16.61 27.10 18.98
N LYS A 498 15.97 28.25 18.71
CA LYS A 498 14.88 28.79 19.56
C LYS A 498 13.66 27.87 19.59
N THR A 499 13.32 27.22 18.47
CA THR A 499 12.15 26.33 18.39
C THR A 499 12.44 24.89 18.80
N GLY A 500 13.72 24.52 18.96
CA GLY A 500 14.16 23.16 19.24
C GLY A 500 14.24 22.27 17.98
N ALA A 501 14.15 22.85 16.79
CA ALA A 501 14.35 22.13 15.54
C ALA A 501 15.85 21.86 15.32
N GLN A 502 16.16 20.69 14.76
CA GLN A 502 17.51 20.38 14.28
C GLN A 502 17.81 21.15 12.99
N VAL A 503 19.09 21.36 12.66
CA VAL A 503 19.48 21.98 11.38
C VAL A 503 20.16 20.95 10.48
N ARG A 504 19.67 20.81 9.24
CA ARG A 504 20.46 20.20 8.14
C ARG A 504 21.08 21.34 7.35
N CYS A 505 22.40 21.41 7.33
CA CYS A 505 23.11 22.49 6.66
C CYS A 505 23.42 22.09 5.21
N HIS A 506 23.12 23.01 4.30
CA HIS A 506 23.09 22.76 2.86
C HIS A 506 23.55 24.01 2.11
N THR A 507 24.63 23.99 1.33
CA THR A 507 25.57 22.90 1.06
C THR A 507 26.97 23.50 0.87
N LEU A 508 28.01 22.72 1.17
CA LEU A 508 29.39 23.22 1.16
C LEU A 508 30.00 23.31 -0.24
N VAL A 509 29.73 22.33 -1.10
CA VAL A 509 30.28 22.27 -2.47
C VAL A 509 29.19 21.92 -3.46
N TRP A 510 28.91 22.86 -4.37
CA TRP A 510 27.99 22.67 -5.47
C TRP A 510 28.55 23.32 -6.75
N HIS A 511 27.94 23.02 -7.89
CA HIS A 511 28.35 23.59 -9.18
C HIS A 511 27.58 24.88 -9.52
N LYS A 512 26.52 25.21 -8.76
CA LYS A 512 25.74 26.46 -8.89
C LYS A 512 25.88 27.31 -7.63
N GLN A 513 25.55 28.61 -7.76
CA GLN A 513 25.60 29.58 -6.66
C GLN A 513 26.99 29.61 -6.00
N VAL A 514 28.01 29.69 -6.85
CA VAL A 514 29.42 29.79 -6.48
C VAL A 514 29.95 31.14 -6.98
N PRO A 515 30.68 31.92 -6.16
CA PRO A 515 31.26 33.18 -6.58
C PRO A 515 32.14 33.04 -7.83
N GLU A 516 32.13 34.05 -8.70
CA GLU A 516 32.95 34.08 -9.91
C GLU A 516 34.45 33.89 -9.62
N TRP A 517 34.94 34.47 -8.51
CA TRP A 517 36.35 34.37 -8.12
C TRP A 517 36.81 32.92 -7.90
N VAL A 518 35.91 32.02 -7.49
CA VAL A 518 36.22 30.59 -7.31
C VAL A 518 36.27 29.90 -8.68
N GLN A 519 35.33 30.21 -9.57
CA GLN A 519 35.17 29.52 -10.85
C GLN A 519 36.38 29.71 -11.78
N VAL A 520 37.10 30.83 -11.64
CA VAL A 520 38.30 31.15 -12.44
C VAL A 520 39.59 30.53 -11.89
N LEU A 521 39.60 29.96 -10.67
CA LEU A 521 40.82 29.39 -10.08
C LEU A 521 41.25 28.08 -10.76
N GLU A 522 42.55 27.88 -10.90
CA GLU A 522 43.13 26.63 -11.41
C GLU A 522 43.27 25.57 -10.31
N LYS A 523 43.42 24.31 -10.72
CA LYS A 523 43.32 23.09 -9.87
C LYS A 523 43.79 23.26 -8.42
N THR A 524 45.06 23.62 -8.20
CA THR A 524 45.64 23.71 -6.85
C THR A 524 44.97 24.79 -6.01
N LYS A 525 44.81 26.00 -6.55
CA LYS A 525 44.18 27.12 -5.86
C LYS A 525 42.70 26.90 -5.63
N LEU A 526 42.05 26.18 -6.55
CA LEU A 526 40.65 25.81 -6.45
C LEU A 526 40.41 24.83 -5.29
N LEU A 527 41.23 23.79 -5.16
CA LEU A 527 41.14 22.83 -4.04
C LEU A 527 41.50 23.47 -2.69
N GLU A 528 42.47 24.40 -2.67
CA GLU A 528 42.83 25.20 -1.49
C GLU A 528 41.66 26.08 -1.03
N ALA A 529 41.04 26.81 -1.96
CA ALA A 529 39.87 27.65 -1.68
C ALA A 529 38.69 26.82 -1.15
N MET A 530 38.40 25.67 -1.76
CA MET A 530 37.35 24.74 -1.30
C MET A 530 37.61 24.20 0.09
N SER A 531 38.85 23.83 0.39
CA SER A 531 39.19 23.32 1.73
C SER A 531 39.09 24.42 2.79
N ASN A 532 39.55 25.64 2.48
CA ASN A 532 39.37 26.80 3.35
C ASN A 532 37.89 27.12 3.59
N HIS A 533 37.07 27.10 2.55
CA HIS A 533 35.63 27.33 2.64
C HIS A 533 34.94 26.31 3.56
N ILE A 534 35.13 25.01 3.29
CA ILE A 534 34.58 23.92 4.12
C ILE A 534 35.00 24.09 5.58
N THR A 535 36.28 24.38 5.81
CA THR A 535 36.83 24.56 7.17
C THR A 535 36.15 25.72 7.88
N LYS A 536 36.07 26.89 7.25
CA LYS A 536 35.50 28.10 7.88
C LYS A 536 34.01 27.95 8.15
N VAL A 537 33.24 27.46 7.18
CA VAL A 537 31.79 27.29 7.30
C VAL A 537 31.44 26.25 8.36
N MET A 538 32.06 25.06 8.31
CA MET A 538 31.80 24.02 9.31
C MET A 538 32.28 24.41 10.71
N THR A 539 33.38 25.15 10.83
CA THR A 539 33.86 25.67 12.13
C THR A 539 32.88 26.67 12.72
N HIS A 540 32.33 27.57 11.91
CA HIS A 540 31.39 28.59 12.37
C HIS A 540 30.10 27.98 12.93
N PHE A 541 29.45 27.07 12.20
CA PHE A 541 28.17 26.48 12.64
C PHE A 541 28.32 25.30 13.61
N GLY A 542 29.46 24.62 13.62
CA GLY A 542 29.77 23.53 14.56
C GLY A 542 28.63 22.52 14.74
N ASN A 543 28.23 22.29 16.00
CA ASN A 543 27.16 21.35 16.36
C ASN A 543 25.73 21.89 16.18
N SER A 544 25.55 23.12 15.69
CA SER A 544 24.21 23.57 15.28
C SER A 544 23.70 22.76 14.08
N CYS A 545 24.61 22.27 13.22
CA CYS A 545 24.28 21.40 12.09
C CYS A 545 24.28 19.92 12.50
N ALA A 546 23.10 19.29 12.56
CA ALA A 546 22.95 17.85 12.78
C ALA A 546 23.42 17.03 11.56
N ALA A 547 23.36 17.60 10.36
CA ALA A 547 23.87 17.00 9.14
C ALA A 547 24.39 18.08 8.17
N TRP A 548 25.34 17.70 7.31
CA TRP A 548 25.87 18.52 6.22
C TRP A 548 25.70 17.81 4.88
N ASP A 549 25.17 18.52 3.89
CA ASP A 549 25.36 18.20 2.48
C ASP A 549 26.73 18.72 2.05
N VAL A 550 27.72 17.83 1.97
CA VAL A 550 29.12 18.19 1.70
C VAL A 550 29.33 18.45 0.21
N VAL A 551 28.84 17.55 -0.64
CA VAL A 551 28.88 17.69 -2.09
C VAL A 551 27.49 17.46 -2.64
N ASN A 552 27.04 18.38 -3.49
CA ASN A 552 25.73 18.37 -4.12
C ASN A 552 25.85 18.13 -5.64
N GLU A 553 25.13 17.16 -6.19
CA GLU A 553 24.90 16.96 -7.64
C GLU A 553 26.16 16.81 -8.50
N ALA A 554 27.08 15.94 -8.11
CA ALA A 554 28.33 15.66 -8.81
C ALA A 554 28.20 14.67 -9.97
N ILE A 555 27.08 13.96 -10.10
CA ILE A 555 26.85 12.91 -11.10
C ILE A 555 25.76 13.36 -12.11
N ASP A 556 25.91 13.00 -13.38
CA ASP A 556 24.93 13.21 -14.45
C ASP A 556 24.02 11.98 -14.63
N GLU A 557 22.91 12.14 -15.36
CA GLU A 557 21.87 11.09 -15.52
C GLU A 557 22.40 9.76 -16.07
N ASP A 558 23.44 9.80 -16.90
CA ASP A 558 24.07 8.61 -17.49
C ASP A 558 25.04 7.89 -16.54
N GLY A 559 25.25 8.40 -15.32
CA GLY A 559 26.20 7.89 -14.33
C GLY A 559 27.62 8.46 -14.47
N SER A 560 27.88 9.31 -15.47
CA SER A 560 29.16 10.00 -15.59
C SER A 560 29.28 11.14 -14.56
N TYR A 561 30.51 11.60 -14.32
CA TYR A 561 30.72 12.77 -13.47
C TYR A 561 30.33 14.04 -14.21
N ARG A 562 29.60 14.91 -13.51
CA ARG A 562 29.12 16.18 -14.06
C ARG A 562 30.27 17.03 -14.56
N GLN A 563 30.19 17.46 -15.83
CA GLN A 563 31.19 18.30 -16.52
C GLN A 563 31.22 19.77 -16.04
N SER A 564 31.16 19.97 -14.72
CA SER A 564 31.31 21.24 -14.02
C SER A 564 32.75 21.76 -14.07
N PHE A 565 32.96 23.02 -13.71
CA PHE A 565 34.32 23.58 -13.61
C PHE A 565 35.17 22.83 -12.57
N TRP A 566 34.55 22.31 -11.50
CA TRP A 566 35.20 21.42 -10.53
C TRP A 566 35.80 20.19 -11.21
N TYR A 567 34.99 19.43 -11.94
CA TYR A 567 35.43 18.20 -12.59
C TYR A 567 36.43 18.48 -13.73
N LYS A 568 36.17 19.50 -14.55
CA LYS A 568 37.06 19.85 -15.67
C LYS A 568 38.48 20.22 -15.22
N LYS A 569 38.59 20.90 -14.06
CA LYS A 569 39.88 21.37 -13.54
C LYS A 569 40.57 20.36 -12.63
N THR A 570 39.81 19.52 -11.92
CA THR A 570 40.36 18.66 -10.84
C THR A 570 40.13 17.17 -11.05
N GLY A 571 39.26 16.77 -11.98
CA GLY A 571 38.74 15.41 -12.08
C GLY A 571 37.84 15.07 -10.87
N LYS A 572 37.93 13.83 -10.37
CA LYS A 572 37.17 13.38 -9.18
C LYS A 572 37.73 13.94 -7.86
N GLU A 573 38.92 14.55 -7.90
CA GLU A 573 39.70 14.91 -6.72
C GLU A 573 38.98 15.93 -5.82
N TYR A 574 38.17 16.84 -6.37
CA TYR A 574 37.43 17.79 -5.53
C TYR A 574 36.44 17.09 -4.59
N ILE A 575 35.84 15.96 -5.01
CA ILE A 575 34.88 15.22 -4.17
C ILE A 575 35.62 14.57 -3.00
N SER A 576 36.71 13.87 -3.28
CA SER A 576 37.53 13.25 -2.22
C SER A 576 38.13 14.29 -1.28
N THR A 577 38.59 15.43 -1.81
CA THR A 577 39.14 16.53 -1.00
C THR A 577 38.05 17.16 -0.14
N ALA A 578 36.85 17.40 -0.68
CA ALA A 578 35.75 17.98 0.09
C ALA A 578 35.35 17.11 1.29
N PHE A 579 35.13 15.80 1.07
CA PHE A 579 34.80 14.89 2.17
C PHE A 579 35.96 14.69 3.13
N LYS A 580 37.21 14.62 2.65
CA LYS A 580 38.38 14.52 3.53
C LYS A 580 38.50 15.74 4.44
N THR A 581 38.39 16.95 3.89
CA THR A 581 38.40 18.19 4.69
C THR A 581 37.23 18.21 5.69
N ALA A 582 36.02 17.83 5.27
CA ALA A 582 34.87 17.76 6.17
C ALA A 582 35.05 16.72 7.30
N ASN A 583 35.64 15.56 7.00
CA ASN A 583 35.99 14.55 7.99
C ASN A 583 37.03 15.07 8.99
N GLU A 584 38.06 15.76 8.52
CA GLU A 584 39.11 16.35 9.36
C GLU A 584 38.54 17.43 10.29
N VAL A 585 37.71 18.34 9.77
CA VAL A 585 37.05 19.38 10.59
C VAL A 585 36.14 18.74 11.63
N LYS A 586 35.31 17.76 11.23
CA LYS A 586 34.44 17.00 12.14
C LYS A 586 35.25 16.33 13.26
N ALA A 587 36.38 15.69 12.92
CA ALA A 587 37.24 15.04 13.91
C ALA A 587 37.94 16.05 14.84
N ASN A 588 38.55 17.08 14.28
CA ASN A 588 39.30 18.09 15.03
C ASN A 588 38.42 18.86 16.02
N LEU A 589 37.16 19.11 15.66
CA LEU A 589 36.20 19.82 16.50
C LEU A 589 35.25 18.89 17.26
N SER A 590 35.42 17.57 17.15
CA SER A 590 34.55 16.55 17.77
C SER A 590 33.05 16.75 17.47
N LEU A 591 32.74 17.16 16.24
CA LEU A 591 31.37 17.42 15.82
C LEU A 591 30.55 16.14 15.73
N GLN A 592 29.29 16.20 16.17
CA GLN A 592 28.34 15.09 16.08
C GLN A 592 27.61 15.06 14.73
N THR A 593 27.85 16.06 13.88
CA THR A 593 27.20 16.22 12.58
C THR A 593 27.43 15.02 11.66
N ARG A 594 26.46 14.68 10.83
CA ARG A 594 26.57 13.59 9.84
C ARG A 594 26.85 14.13 8.44
N LEU A 595 27.77 13.51 7.71
CA LEU A 595 28.23 14.01 6.41
C LEU A 595 27.58 13.25 5.23
N TYR A 596 26.88 13.98 4.37
CA TYR A 596 26.09 13.44 3.26
C TYR A 596 26.61 13.87 1.90
N TYR A 597 26.47 12.96 0.93
CA TYR A 597 26.38 13.31 -0.48
C TYR A 597 24.90 13.54 -0.83
N ASN A 598 24.56 14.56 -1.62
CA ASN A 598 23.16 14.89 -1.96
C ASN A 598 22.97 15.00 -3.48
N ASP A 599 21.89 14.42 -4.02
CA ASP A 599 21.60 14.47 -5.46
C ASP A 599 20.12 14.21 -5.78
N PHE A 600 19.67 14.66 -6.96
CA PHE A 600 18.33 14.41 -7.50
C PHE A 600 18.30 13.24 -8.48
N ASN A 601 17.10 12.78 -8.82
CA ASN A 601 16.87 11.67 -9.77
C ASN A 601 17.56 10.36 -9.39
N ILE A 602 17.90 10.19 -8.11
CA ILE A 602 18.51 8.96 -7.59
C ILE A 602 17.54 8.16 -6.71
N ASN A 603 16.26 8.52 -6.63
CA ASN A 603 15.29 7.82 -5.77
C ASN A 603 15.12 6.33 -6.12
N VAL A 604 15.32 5.95 -7.39
CA VAL A 604 15.20 4.56 -7.88
C VAL A 604 16.54 4.08 -8.45
N VAL A 605 16.64 2.77 -8.70
CA VAL A 605 17.83 2.16 -9.34
C VAL A 605 17.93 2.65 -10.79
N ASN A 606 19.03 3.32 -11.11
CA ASN A 606 19.39 3.81 -12.44
C ASN A 606 20.91 4.06 -12.49
N ASN A 607 21.45 4.42 -13.66
CA ASN A 607 22.89 4.63 -13.84
C ASN A 607 23.46 5.68 -12.87
N LYS A 608 22.72 6.76 -12.63
CA LYS A 608 23.11 7.82 -11.70
C LYS A 608 23.19 7.30 -10.25
N SER A 609 22.18 6.58 -9.77
CA SER A 609 22.18 6.02 -8.41
C SER A 609 23.17 4.87 -8.23
N ASP A 610 23.50 4.15 -9.30
CA ASP A 610 24.60 3.19 -9.36
C ASP A 610 25.95 3.87 -9.17
N ALA A 611 26.22 4.93 -9.94
CA ALA A 611 27.45 5.71 -9.84
C ALA A 611 27.60 6.40 -8.47
N VAL A 612 26.51 6.91 -7.89
CA VAL A 612 26.52 7.48 -6.54
C VAL A 612 26.86 6.43 -5.48
N LEU A 613 26.28 5.23 -5.59
CA LEU A 613 26.60 4.12 -4.69
C LEU A 613 28.05 3.67 -4.81
N GLU A 614 28.57 3.58 -6.04
CA GLU A 614 29.96 3.24 -6.33
C GLU A 614 30.90 4.30 -5.73
N MET A 615 30.69 5.57 -6.05
CA MET A 615 31.49 6.68 -5.54
C MET A 615 31.51 6.74 -4.00
N ALA A 616 30.34 6.62 -3.35
CA ALA A 616 30.27 6.65 -1.88
C ALA A 616 30.98 5.43 -1.26
N THR A 617 30.88 4.26 -1.90
CA THR A 617 31.59 3.04 -1.44
C THR A 617 33.10 3.16 -1.64
N ASP A 618 33.53 3.72 -2.77
CA ASP A 618 34.94 3.94 -3.12
C ASP A 618 35.62 4.90 -2.15
N LEU A 619 35.00 6.05 -1.87
CA LEU A 619 35.50 7.00 -0.86
C LEU A 619 35.68 6.33 0.51
N ARG A 620 34.67 5.57 0.95
CA ARG A 620 34.75 4.85 2.24
C ARG A 620 35.83 3.77 2.27
N SER A 621 36.09 3.11 1.14
CA SER A 621 37.20 2.14 1.02
C SER A 621 38.56 2.80 1.22
N HIS A 622 38.68 4.08 0.87
CA HIS A 622 39.85 4.93 1.10
C HIS A 622 39.82 5.68 2.45
N LYS A 623 38.95 5.26 3.39
CA LYS A 623 38.76 5.89 4.71
C LYS A 623 38.29 7.35 4.67
N ILE A 624 37.68 7.77 3.56
CA ILE A 624 36.98 9.05 3.43
C ILE A 624 35.50 8.78 3.69
N TRP A 625 35.00 9.22 4.84
CA TRP A 625 33.70 8.83 5.35
C TRP A 625 32.57 9.68 4.76
N VAL A 626 31.76 9.02 3.93
CA VAL A 626 30.40 9.44 3.57
C VAL A 626 29.43 8.67 4.46
N GLU A 627 28.70 9.36 5.34
CA GLU A 627 27.86 8.73 6.36
C GLU A 627 26.42 8.50 5.90
N GLY A 628 25.98 9.21 4.87
CA GLY A 628 24.69 9.03 4.26
C GLY A 628 24.55 9.63 2.87
N VAL A 629 23.42 9.36 2.23
CA VAL A 629 23.06 9.89 0.93
C VAL A 629 21.70 10.58 1.01
N GLY A 630 21.64 11.83 0.58
CA GLY A 630 20.43 12.63 0.42
C GLY A 630 19.83 12.44 -0.96
N PHE A 631 18.53 12.18 -1.00
CA PHE A 631 17.75 11.94 -2.21
C PHE A 631 16.80 13.13 -2.40
N GLN A 632 17.20 14.06 -3.26
CA GLN A 632 16.34 15.16 -3.68
C GLN A 632 15.20 14.57 -4.51
N SER A 633 13.98 14.69 -3.99
CA SER A 633 12.78 14.02 -4.44
C SER A 633 11.86 15.00 -5.17
N HIS A 634 12.41 15.68 -6.18
CA HIS A 634 11.67 16.55 -7.07
C HIS A 634 10.91 15.71 -8.10
N TYR A 635 9.59 15.69 -8.00
CA TYR A 635 8.72 14.97 -8.93
C TYR A 635 7.79 15.93 -9.68
N SER A 636 7.21 15.44 -10.77
CA SER A 636 6.06 16.00 -11.48
C SER A 636 4.81 15.17 -11.16
N ASN A 637 3.63 15.77 -11.21
CA ASN A 637 2.37 15.08 -10.97
C ASN A 637 2.14 13.89 -11.91
N ASN A 638 2.69 13.92 -13.12
CA ASN A 638 2.61 12.82 -14.08
C ASN A 638 3.73 11.77 -13.93
N ASP A 639 4.63 11.90 -12.95
CA ASP A 639 5.68 10.92 -12.73
C ASP A 639 5.10 9.62 -12.16
N THR A 640 5.61 8.50 -12.65
CA THR A 640 5.26 7.18 -12.13
C THR A 640 6.15 6.84 -10.94
N VAL A 641 5.60 6.95 -9.73
CA VAL A 641 6.37 6.74 -8.50
C VAL A 641 5.82 5.55 -7.73
N ALA A 642 6.56 4.44 -7.74
CA ALA A 642 6.29 3.35 -6.81
C ALA A 642 7.18 3.45 -5.58
N GLY A 643 6.55 3.58 -4.42
CA GLY A 643 7.24 3.57 -3.12
C GLY A 643 8.03 2.28 -2.89
N ALA A 644 7.62 1.19 -3.55
CA ALA A 644 8.43 0.00 -3.68
C ALA A 644 9.78 0.40 -4.27
N LYS A 645 9.93 0.78 -5.56
CA LYS A 645 11.25 1.04 -6.21
C LYS A 645 12.21 1.91 -5.40
N ILE A 646 11.67 2.91 -4.69
CA ILE A 646 12.43 3.76 -3.76
C ILE A 646 13.06 2.95 -2.63
N PHE A 647 12.30 2.08 -1.96
CA PHE A 647 12.75 1.26 -0.83
C PHE A 647 13.99 0.37 -1.16
N ASP A 648 14.23 -0.05 -2.41
CA ASP A 648 15.30 -1.06 -2.78
C ASP A 648 16.51 -0.24 -3.06
N ASN A 649 16.31 0.86 -3.78
CA ASN A 649 17.41 1.75 -4.00
C ASN A 649 17.96 2.24 -2.67
N PHE A 650 17.08 2.68 -1.77
CA PHE A 650 17.46 3.02 -0.39
C PHE A 650 18.14 1.82 0.31
N ARG A 651 17.60 0.60 0.20
CA ARG A 651 18.20 -0.61 0.80
C ARG A 651 19.64 -0.84 0.34
N ARG A 652 20.00 -0.54 -0.92
CA ARG A 652 21.39 -0.70 -1.43
C ARG A 652 22.40 0.13 -0.65
N PHE A 653 22.00 1.32 -0.19
CA PHE A 653 22.84 2.18 0.65
C PHE A 653 22.81 1.74 2.11
N THR A 654 21.64 1.41 2.65
CA THR A 654 21.49 1.11 4.08
C THR A 654 22.09 -0.23 4.50
N VAL A 655 22.16 -1.23 3.60
CA VAL A 655 22.91 -2.49 3.85
C VAL A 655 24.43 -2.28 3.93
N LYS A 656 24.93 -1.14 3.43
CA LYS A 656 26.32 -0.70 3.62
C LYS A 656 26.48 0.21 4.84
N HIS A 657 25.46 0.30 5.70
CA HIS A 657 25.44 1.15 6.89
C HIS A 657 25.52 2.66 6.61
N MET A 658 25.11 3.10 5.42
CA MET A 658 24.88 4.52 5.14
C MET A 658 23.45 4.88 5.54
N ASP A 659 23.25 6.10 6.02
CA ASP A 659 21.89 6.64 6.15
C ASP A 659 21.36 7.09 4.81
N VAL A 660 20.05 7.09 4.68
CA VAL A 660 19.36 7.75 3.56
C VAL A 660 18.42 8.81 4.11
N ALA A 661 18.27 9.91 3.41
CA ALA A 661 17.31 10.96 3.75
C ALA A 661 16.62 11.43 2.48
N ILE A 662 15.31 11.65 2.54
CA ILE A 662 14.64 12.46 1.51
C ILE A 662 14.91 13.91 1.89
N THR A 663 15.66 14.61 1.05
CA THR A 663 16.22 15.92 1.40
C THR A 663 15.44 17.08 0.81
N GLU A 664 14.74 16.85 -0.30
CA GLU A 664 14.02 17.90 -1.04
C GLU A 664 12.75 17.29 -1.65
N LEU A 665 11.65 17.20 -0.90
CA LEU A 665 10.38 16.69 -1.40
C LEU A 665 9.49 17.82 -1.90
N ASP A 666 9.26 17.85 -3.20
CA ASP A 666 8.25 18.68 -3.85
C ASP A 666 7.71 17.95 -5.09
N VAL A 667 6.42 18.12 -5.41
CA VAL A 667 5.80 17.46 -6.56
C VAL A 667 5.11 18.51 -7.40
N LYS A 668 5.70 18.96 -8.51
CA LYS A 668 5.10 20.02 -9.33
C LYS A 668 3.84 19.57 -10.06
N THR A 669 2.83 20.43 -10.07
CA THR A 669 1.69 20.38 -11.00
C THR A 669 1.98 21.17 -12.27
N SER A 670 1.13 21.05 -13.30
CA SER A 670 1.28 21.85 -14.52
C SER A 670 1.15 23.36 -14.30
N THR A 671 0.38 23.79 -13.30
CA THR A 671 0.17 25.21 -12.97
C THR A 671 0.01 25.45 -11.47
N ALA A 672 0.07 26.71 -11.03
CA ALA A 672 -0.23 27.13 -9.65
C ALA A 672 -1.71 26.98 -9.25
N ASN A 673 -2.61 26.83 -10.24
CA ASN A 673 -4.02 26.49 -10.06
C ASN A 673 -4.30 25.15 -10.75
N PRO A 674 -3.78 24.05 -10.19
CA PRO A 674 -3.87 22.73 -10.79
C PRO A 674 -5.29 22.19 -10.82
N THR A 675 -5.51 21.21 -11.69
CA THR A 675 -6.79 20.49 -11.69
C THR A 675 -6.89 19.54 -10.52
N VAL A 676 -8.10 19.03 -10.28
CA VAL A 676 -8.36 18.05 -9.23
C VAL A 676 -7.52 16.78 -9.46
N SER A 677 -7.42 16.33 -10.72
CA SER A 677 -6.62 15.17 -11.14
C SER A 677 -5.15 15.29 -10.75
N GLU A 678 -4.54 16.44 -11.05
CA GLU A 678 -3.10 16.63 -10.85
C GLU A 678 -2.73 16.60 -9.37
N GLN A 679 -3.55 17.20 -8.52
CA GLN A 679 -3.34 17.20 -7.08
C GLN A 679 -3.57 15.82 -6.46
N GLN A 680 -4.44 15.00 -7.04
CA GLN A 680 -4.59 13.60 -6.62
C GLN A 680 -3.38 12.75 -6.99
N GLN A 681 -2.78 13.01 -8.16
CA GLN A 681 -1.51 12.39 -8.51
C GLN A 681 -0.39 12.83 -7.56
N GLN A 682 -0.33 14.13 -7.18
CA GLN A 682 0.60 14.62 -6.16
C GLN A 682 0.44 13.86 -4.83
N VAL A 683 -0.81 13.66 -4.38
CA VAL A 683 -1.11 12.91 -3.16
C VAL A 683 -0.56 11.48 -3.24
N GLY A 684 -0.77 10.79 -4.36
CA GLY A 684 -0.23 9.45 -4.58
C GLY A 684 1.30 9.39 -4.50
N ILE A 685 1.98 10.32 -5.19
CA ILE A 685 3.45 10.41 -5.21
C ILE A 685 4.00 10.66 -3.81
N ILE A 686 3.50 11.67 -3.10
CA ILE A 686 3.97 12.03 -1.75
C ILE A 686 3.76 10.86 -0.78
N THR A 687 2.59 10.21 -0.81
CA THR A 687 2.30 9.04 0.04
C THR A 687 3.30 7.91 -0.22
N ASN A 688 3.61 7.64 -1.49
CA ASN A 688 4.55 6.59 -1.90
C ASN A 688 5.99 6.90 -1.45
N VAL A 689 6.44 8.15 -1.60
CA VAL A 689 7.78 8.58 -1.22
C VAL A 689 7.97 8.53 0.31
N VAL A 690 7.01 9.07 1.07
CA VAL A 690 7.07 9.10 2.54
C VAL A 690 6.98 7.67 3.12
N SER A 691 6.05 6.84 2.63
CA SER A 691 5.93 5.45 3.10
C SER A 691 7.16 4.60 2.75
N ALA A 692 7.83 4.85 1.62
CA ALA A 692 9.10 4.21 1.28
C ALA A 692 10.19 4.54 2.32
N CYS A 693 10.31 5.81 2.70
CA CYS A 693 11.21 6.20 3.77
C CYS A 693 10.81 5.53 5.09
N LYS A 694 9.55 5.58 5.50
CA LYS A 694 9.05 4.92 6.73
C LYS A 694 9.43 3.43 6.78
N LYS A 695 9.26 2.69 5.69
CA LYS A 695 9.59 1.26 5.57
C LYS A 695 11.10 0.99 5.55
N THR A 696 11.91 1.95 5.11
CA THR A 696 13.37 1.83 5.06
C THR A 696 14.00 1.97 6.45
N MET A 697 14.74 0.93 6.87
CA MET A 697 15.62 1.00 8.05
C MET A 697 16.81 1.91 7.73
N ARG A 698 17.11 2.89 8.61
CA ARG A 698 18.09 3.98 8.39
C ARG A 698 17.71 5.04 7.35
N CYS A 699 16.43 5.10 6.92
CA CYS A 699 15.91 6.37 6.41
C CYS A 699 15.61 7.29 7.59
N VAL A 700 16.35 8.40 7.71
CA VAL A 700 16.36 9.25 8.92
C VAL A 700 15.25 10.30 8.93
N GLY A 701 14.72 10.68 7.77
CA GLY A 701 13.64 11.66 7.70
C GLY A 701 13.31 12.12 6.29
N VAL A 702 12.32 13.00 6.21
CA VAL A 702 11.82 13.65 5.00
C VAL A 702 11.87 15.15 5.20
N THR A 703 12.50 15.88 4.28
CA THR A 703 12.47 17.34 4.22
C THR A 703 11.71 17.77 2.96
N VAL A 704 10.68 18.62 3.10
CA VAL A 704 10.06 19.32 1.96
C VAL A 704 10.85 20.57 1.59
N TRP A 705 10.97 20.88 0.31
CA TRP A 705 11.80 22.01 -0.13
C TRP A 705 11.03 23.34 -0.11
N ASP A 706 10.95 23.90 1.10
CA ASP A 706 9.90 24.81 1.57
C ASP A 706 8.57 24.07 1.82
N PHE A 707 7.62 24.69 2.51
CA PHE A 707 6.32 24.09 2.80
C PHE A 707 5.12 24.90 2.30
N VAL A 708 5.33 26.12 1.81
CA VAL A 708 4.26 27.01 1.29
C VAL A 708 4.49 27.34 -0.19
N ASP A 709 3.51 27.06 -1.04
CA ASP A 709 3.58 27.25 -2.50
C ASP A 709 4.04 28.67 -2.91
N THR A 710 3.59 29.71 -2.19
CA THR A 710 3.99 31.11 -2.37
C THR A 710 5.50 31.32 -2.41
N TYR A 711 6.23 30.55 -1.61
CA TYR A 711 7.67 30.69 -1.42
C TYR A 711 8.48 29.63 -2.17
N SER A 712 7.79 28.68 -2.82
CA SER A 712 8.40 27.65 -3.62
C SER A 712 9.31 28.25 -4.71
N TRP A 713 10.41 27.55 -4.97
CA TRP A 713 11.27 27.83 -6.10
C TRP A 713 10.58 27.52 -7.45
N ILE A 714 9.52 26.70 -7.45
CA ILE A 714 8.72 26.32 -8.62
C ILE A 714 7.44 27.18 -8.69
N LYS A 715 7.63 28.49 -8.88
CA LYS A 715 6.57 29.51 -8.76
C LYS A 715 5.35 29.33 -9.67
N SER A 716 5.49 28.59 -10.78
CA SER A 716 4.42 28.35 -11.74
C SER A 716 3.60 27.10 -11.43
N SER A 717 3.85 26.43 -10.30
CA SER A 717 3.21 25.18 -9.89
C SER A 717 2.70 25.29 -8.45
N ALA A 718 2.00 24.27 -7.96
CA ALA A 718 1.55 24.19 -6.57
C ALA A 718 2.14 22.95 -5.87
N PRO A 719 3.46 22.89 -5.58
CA PRO A 719 4.12 21.63 -5.28
C PRO A 719 4.19 21.21 -3.80
N LEU A 720 3.81 22.09 -2.87
CA LEU A 720 4.07 21.95 -1.44
C LEU A 720 2.80 21.63 -0.62
N LEU A 721 2.92 21.68 0.70
CA LEU A 721 1.91 21.20 1.66
C LEU A 721 0.88 22.27 2.03
N PHE A 722 1.22 23.54 1.83
CA PHE A 722 0.40 24.71 2.15
C PHE A 722 0.37 25.69 0.97
N TYR A 723 -0.66 26.51 0.92
CA TYR A 723 -0.72 27.67 0.04
C TYR A 723 -1.33 28.87 0.77
N GLN A 724 -1.20 30.05 0.16
CA GLN A 724 -1.80 31.29 0.62
C GLN A 724 -2.71 31.83 -0.48
N PRO A 725 -4.05 31.70 -0.36
CA PRO A 725 -4.97 32.13 -1.42
C PRO A 725 -4.87 33.63 -1.70
N ASP A 726 -4.57 34.43 -0.68
CA ASP A 726 -4.51 35.89 -0.74
C ASP A 726 -3.06 36.42 -0.88
N GLY A 727 -2.10 35.54 -1.18
CA GLY A 727 -0.69 35.89 -1.37
C GLY A 727 0.16 35.94 -0.10
N PRO A 728 1.41 36.43 -0.18
CA PRO A 728 2.35 36.46 0.95
C PRO A 728 1.80 37.17 2.18
N SER A 729 2.23 36.77 3.38
CA SER A 729 1.81 37.36 4.67
C SER A 729 0.31 37.23 4.99
N THR A 730 -0.35 36.21 4.44
CA THR A 730 -1.76 35.88 4.74
C THR A 730 -1.87 34.47 5.34
N PRO A 731 -3.02 34.10 5.97
CA PRO A 731 -3.18 32.79 6.61
C PRO A 731 -2.87 31.61 5.69
N LEU A 732 -2.13 30.63 6.23
CA LEU A 732 -1.81 29.40 5.50
C LEU A 732 -3.02 28.46 5.46
N VAL A 733 -3.26 27.86 4.30
CA VAL A 733 -4.25 26.80 4.11
C VAL A 733 -3.51 25.49 3.83
N ARG A 734 -3.84 24.42 4.58
CA ARG A 734 -3.28 23.08 4.35
C ARG A 734 -3.90 22.49 3.08
N LYS A 735 -3.08 21.85 2.26
CA LYS A 735 -3.50 21.13 1.05
C LYS A 735 -3.68 19.63 1.32
N ALA A 736 -4.35 18.89 0.44
CA ALA A 736 -4.40 17.43 0.53
C ALA A 736 -3.02 16.75 0.44
N THR A 737 -1.99 17.43 -0.08
CA THR A 737 -0.60 16.96 0.01
C THR A 737 -0.10 16.85 1.45
N TYR A 738 -0.66 17.63 2.40
CA TYR A 738 -0.44 17.44 3.83
C TYR A 738 -0.99 16.08 4.29
N ASP A 739 -2.21 15.72 3.88
CA ASP A 739 -2.83 14.41 4.19
C ASP A 739 -2.02 13.25 3.57
N ALA A 740 -1.41 13.48 2.41
CA ALA A 740 -0.52 12.49 1.80
C ALA A 740 0.70 12.16 2.67
N VAL A 741 1.29 13.16 3.32
CA VAL A 741 2.40 12.95 4.26
C VAL A 741 1.92 12.19 5.50
N THR A 742 0.74 12.53 6.04
CA THR A 742 0.20 11.80 7.21
C THR A 742 -0.09 10.34 6.86
N ALA A 743 -0.72 10.08 5.72
CA ALA A 743 -0.97 8.73 5.21
C ALA A 743 0.35 7.97 5.00
N GLY A 744 1.36 8.60 4.43
CA GLY A 744 2.68 8.00 4.23
C GLY A 744 3.38 7.58 5.52
N TRP A 745 3.17 8.31 6.63
CA TRP A 745 3.68 7.90 7.95
C TRP A 745 2.85 6.80 8.60
N ILE A 746 1.55 6.71 8.30
CA ILE A 746 0.64 5.69 8.84
C ILE A 746 0.81 4.34 8.12
N LEU A 747 0.98 4.34 6.81
CA LEU A 747 1.20 3.16 5.94
C LEU A 747 2.63 2.63 6.05
#